data_AF-A0A3Q8W400-F1
#
_entry.id   AF-A0A3Q8W400-F1
#
_cell.length_a   1.000
_cell.length_b   1.000
_cell.length_c   1.000
_cell.angle_alpha   90.00
_cell.angle_beta   90.00
_cell.angle_gamma   90.00
#
_symmetry.space_group_name_H-M   'P 1'
#
loop_
_entity.id
_entity.type
_entity.pdbx_description
1 polymer ?
#
loop_
_entity_poly.entity_id
_entity_poly.type
_entity_poly.pdbx_seq_one_letter_code
_entity_poly.pdbx_strand_id
1 'polypeptide(L)'
;MTPVRLAIVGCGAAARGCHLPALPPLKGDVQLTALIDRDPRQAEAALALYRELGGTDAEQVVLATDPAEAADAFDAAVVVAPHTLHAPIVEALLAAGKHVLLEKPMTTSVEDARRLARTAAAEGAPVLAMAHPRRLFPAYAWIKRLIDAGELGEVVRVDWSEGHPYAHEPVSWSMFDRRLAGGGVLTDTASHVFDTLLWWLGPDVEVVRAEDNSLGGVETDAHVRLRFGTTDVTCDFSRLRDLGISCTVTGTRATVTIGTDFPAGECTLVTADGVELHRGDVPAQAPAQDEWEGLFSEQLANFAAAVRGTAAVHSTPQDGVRVVELIQECYGGPAREASAQPWTTRGREATAGSGALPALAGRTVAVTGASGFIGGRLVERLVLGTEARVRPVVRGFGRAARLSVLPQDRLEFRQGDLLDPAALREAFEGCDTVVHCAFGSSGDEDDRWSASVAGTENVLAAARAAGVRRVVHLSTVDVYDPAVTGALTEDSAARPADPADREYEQQKLAAEQLVVRAHGDGLETVVIQPGVVLGPWGGQWTTAQLRRPAGDFAQLPAGDDGGVCNAVYVDDLAEAVLLAVDTAAAAGERFLVGHSEELSWGTFFDSVRALRGLGGPGSVTAGEPVADWELELYRSTARADYGKARRVLGFTARTPFAEAAAVTAGWARWAGEAPEAGA
;
A
#
# COMPACT_ATOMS: atom_id res chain seq x y z
N MET A 1 -33.61 19.52 -23.14
CA MET A 1 -34.29 18.98 -21.93
C MET A 1 -33.73 19.73 -20.72
N THR A 2 -34.41 19.74 -19.58
CA THR A 2 -33.82 20.31 -18.36
C THR A 2 -32.70 19.37 -17.89
N PRO A 3 -31.47 19.87 -17.63
CA PRO A 3 -30.38 19.02 -17.15
C PRO A 3 -30.71 18.45 -15.76
N VAL A 4 -30.21 17.26 -15.47
CA VAL A 4 -30.27 16.70 -14.11
C VAL A 4 -29.28 17.46 -13.24
N ARG A 5 -29.77 18.12 -12.19
CA ARG A 5 -28.92 18.81 -11.22
C ARG A 5 -28.26 17.77 -10.31
N LEU A 6 -26.95 17.67 -10.39
CA LEU A 6 -26.16 16.62 -9.75
C LEU A 6 -25.34 17.21 -8.60
N ALA A 7 -25.28 16.47 -7.50
CA ALA A 7 -24.29 16.65 -6.44
C ALA A 7 -23.23 15.54 -6.47
N ILE A 8 -22.01 15.82 -6.03
CA ILE A 8 -21.04 14.80 -5.65
C ILE A 8 -20.87 14.84 -4.13
N VAL A 9 -21.13 13.71 -3.47
CA VAL A 9 -21.00 13.53 -2.02
C VAL A 9 -19.74 12.70 -1.74
N GLY A 10 -18.72 13.35 -1.19
CA GLY A 10 -17.36 12.85 -1.05
C GLY A 10 -16.47 13.34 -2.19
N CYS A 11 -15.58 14.29 -1.89
CA CYS A 11 -14.74 15.01 -2.86
C CYS A 11 -13.29 14.48 -2.87
N GLY A 12 -13.13 13.18 -2.65
CA GLY A 12 -11.83 12.50 -2.57
C GLY A 12 -11.26 12.06 -3.92
N ALA A 13 -10.34 11.09 -3.88
CA ALA A 13 -9.55 10.67 -5.05
C ALA A 13 -10.42 10.19 -6.23
N ALA A 14 -11.41 9.31 -6.00
CA ALA A 14 -12.29 8.82 -7.07
C ALA A 14 -13.21 9.91 -7.65
N ALA A 15 -13.66 10.86 -6.84
CA ALA A 15 -14.41 12.01 -7.34
C ALA A 15 -13.56 12.86 -8.30
N ARG A 16 -12.30 13.10 -7.94
CA ARG A 16 -11.36 13.92 -8.72
C ARG A 16 -10.81 13.23 -9.95
N GLY A 17 -10.52 11.93 -9.85
CA GLY A 17 -9.90 11.15 -10.92
C GLY A 17 -10.90 10.55 -11.91
N CYS A 18 -12.18 10.40 -11.54
CA CYS A 18 -13.16 9.71 -12.36
C CYS A 18 -14.41 10.55 -12.64
N HIS A 19 -15.11 11.00 -11.59
CA HIS A 19 -16.43 11.63 -11.75
C HIS A 19 -16.38 13.07 -12.24
N LEU A 20 -15.48 13.91 -11.71
CA LEU A 20 -15.35 15.31 -12.15
C LEU A 20 -14.90 15.43 -13.61
N PRO A 21 -13.90 14.68 -14.09
CA PRO A 21 -13.50 14.70 -15.51
C PRO A 21 -14.59 14.23 -16.47
N ALA A 22 -15.54 13.42 -16.01
CA ALA A 22 -16.63 12.89 -16.82
C ALA A 22 -17.81 13.86 -17.04
N LEU A 23 -17.85 14.99 -16.33
CA LEU A 23 -18.98 15.93 -16.38
C LEU A 23 -18.96 16.90 -17.57
N PRO A 24 -17.82 17.52 -17.97
CA PRO A 24 -17.79 18.47 -19.08
C PRO A 24 -18.40 17.95 -20.40
N PRO A 25 -18.17 16.68 -20.82
CA PRO A 25 -18.80 16.13 -22.03
C PRO A 25 -20.34 16.03 -21.97
N LEU A 26 -20.93 16.03 -20.77
CA LEU A 26 -22.37 15.84 -20.53
C LEU A 26 -23.15 17.15 -20.42
N LYS A 27 -22.53 18.27 -20.82
CA LYS A 27 -23.15 19.59 -20.77
C LYS A 27 -24.53 19.60 -21.44
N GLY A 28 -25.54 20.00 -20.68
CA GLY A 28 -26.93 20.11 -21.14
C GLY A 28 -27.82 18.93 -20.74
N ASP A 29 -27.23 17.78 -20.40
CA ASP A 29 -27.93 16.62 -19.86
C ASP A 29 -27.73 16.46 -18.35
N VAL A 30 -26.56 16.84 -17.85
CA VAL A 30 -26.18 16.83 -16.43
C VAL A 30 -25.54 18.18 -16.08
N GLN A 31 -25.86 18.72 -14.92
CA GLN A 31 -25.28 19.96 -14.39
C GLN A 31 -24.78 19.71 -12.97
N LEU A 32 -23.49 19.93 -12.71
CA LEU A 32 -22.97 19.92 -11.34
C LEU A 32 -23.49 21.16 -10.59
N THR A 33 -24.10 20.95 -9.44
CA THR A 33 -24.76 22.01 -8.65
C THR A 33 -24.34 22.01 -7.18
N ALA A 34 -23.78 20.91 -6.68
CA ALA A 34 -23.22 20.86 -5.33
C ALA A 34 -21.99 19.94 -5.24
N LEU A 35 -21.03 20.34 -4.42
CA LEU A 35 -19.90 19.53 -3.97
C LEU A 35 -19.95 19.45 -2.45
N ILE A 36 -20.04 18.23 -1.93
CA ILE A 36 -20.32 18.00 -0.51
C ILE A 36 -19.20 17.14 0.08
N ASP A 37 -18.48 17.67 1.06
CA ASP A 37 -17.47 16.92 1.81
C ASP A 37 -17.39 17.40 3.26
N ARG A 38 -17.19 16.47 4.20
CA ARG A 38 -17.06 16.80 5.62
C ARG A 38 -15.84 17.69 5.91
N ASP A 39 -14.79 17.59 5.09
CA ASP A 39 -13.67 18.52 5.11
C ASP A 39 -13.86 19.55 3.98
N PRO A 40 -14.22 20.81 4.30
CA PRO A 40 -14.45 21.86 3.30
C PRO A 40 -13.30 22.02 2.30
N ARG A 41 -12.04 21.76 2.74
CA ARG A 41 -10.86 21.85 1.87
C ARG A 41 -10.94 20.87 0.70
N GLN A 42 -11.58 19.71 0.89
CA GLN A 42 -11.72 18.71 -0.17
C GLN A 42 -12.74 19.15 -1.23
N ALA A 43 -13.84 19.78 -0.80
CA ALA A 43 -14.85 20.34 -1.70
C ALA A 43 -14.32 21.56 -2.48
N GLU A 44 -13.55 22.42 -1.82
CA GLU A 44 -12.86 23.56 -2.45
C GLU A 44 -11.85 23.10 -3.52
N ALA A 45 -11.02 22.10 -3.19
CA ALA A 45 -10.06 21.54 -4.15
C ALA A 45 -10.75 20.83 -5.33
N ALA A 46 -11.86 20.13 -5.08
CA ALA A 46 -12.69 19.54 -6.13
C ALA A 46 -13.30 20.61 -7.05
N LEU A 47 -13.76 21.73 -6.50
CA LEU A 47 -14.30 22.84 -7.30
C LEU A 47 -13.21 23.50 -8.16
N ALA A 48 -12.01 23.70 -7.59
CA ALA A 48 -10.87 24.21 -8.34
C ALA A 48 -10.54 23.31 -9.53
N LEU A 49 -10.43 22.00 -9.30
CA LEU A 49 -10.21 21.02 -10.37
C LEU A 49 -11.33 21.04 -11.42
N TYR A 50 -12.59 21.11 -10.99
CA TYR A 50 -13.71 21.18 -11.93
C TYR A 50 -13.63 22.41 -12.86
N ARG A 51 -13.20 23.57 -12.34
CA ARG A 51 -12.94 24.77 -13.16
C ARG A 51 -11.84 24.53 -14.18
N GLU A 52 -10.73 23.90 -13.77
CA GLU A 52 -9.59 23.59 -14.63
C GLU A 52 -9.97 22.63 -15.77
N LEU A 53 -10.84 21.67 -15.50
CA LEU A 53 -11.37 20.71 -16.47
C LEU A 53 -12.40 21.31 -17.45
N GLY A 54 -12.65 22.63 -17.39
CA GLY A 54 -13.63 23.30 -18.26
C GLY A 54 -15.08 23.13 -17.81
N GLY A 55 -15.29 22.82 -16.53
CA GLY A 55 -16.61 22.71 -15.91
C GLY A 55 -17.43 23.99 -16.09
N THR A 56 -18.66 23.83 -16.56
CA THR A 56 -19.58 24.96 -16.78
C THR A 56 -20.34 25.31 -15.51
N ASP A 57 -20.68 26.59 -15.34
CA ASP A 57 -21.47 27.08 -14.20
C ASP A 57 -20.84 26.78 -12.83
N ALA A 58 -19.51 26.62 -12.78
CA ALA A 58 -18.77 26.35 -11.54
C ALA A 58 -19.02 27.41 -10.44
N GLU A 59 -19.30 28.66 -10.82
CA GLU A 59 -19.66 29.74 -9.88
C GLU A 59 -21.04 29.55 -9.20
N GLN A 60 -21.87 28.64 -9.71
CA GLN A 60 -23.18 28.30 -9.15
C GLN A 60 -23.13 27.02 -8.30
N VAL A 61 -21.98 26.35 -8.20
CA VAL A 61 -21.81 25.12 -7.42
C VAL A 61 -21.79 25.46 -5.93
N VAL A 62 -22.73 24.90 -5.19
CA VAL A 62 -22.81 25.03 -3.73
C VAL A 62 -21.78 24.12 -3.07
N LEU A 63 -20.94 24.67 -2.20
CA LEU A 63 -20.08 23.88 -1.31
C LEU A 63 -20.82 23.66 0.01
N ALA A 64 -20.87 22.42 0.47
CA ALA A 64 -21.54 22.05 1.72
C ALA A 64 -20.78 20.95 2.45
N THR A 65 -21.06 20.78 3.75
CA THR A 65 -20.45 19.73 4.58
C THR A 65 -21.38 18.56 4.83
N ASP A 66 -22.68 18.77 4.65
CA ASP A 66 -23.70 17.74 4.74
C ASP A 66 -24.70 17.86 3.57
N PRO A 67 -25.18 16.74 2.97
CA PRO A 67 -26.14 16.80 1.88
C PRO A 67 -27.43 17.56 2.19
N ALA A 68 -27.86 17.60 3.46
CA ALA A 68 -29.05 18.34 3.87
C ALA A 68 -28.91 19.86 3.70
N GLU A 69 -27.69 20.40 3.80
CA GLU A 69 -27.41 21.83 3.68
C GLU A 69 -27.62 22.35 2.24
N ALA A 70 -27.50 21.46 1.25
CA ALA A 70 -27.66 21.76 -0.16
C ALA A 70 -28.86 21.03 -0.80
N ALA A 71 -29.80 20.53 0.00
CA ALA A 71 -30.87 19.65 -0.47
C ALA A 71 -31.70 20.24 -1.62
N ASP A 72 -31.91 21.56 -1.66
CA ASP A 72 -32.67 22.22 -2.73
C ASP A 72 -31.85 22.46 -4.01
N ALA A 73 -30.52 22.31 -3.96
CA ALA A 73 -29.62 22.62 -5.06
C ALA A 73 -29.58 21.52 -6.14
N PHE A 74 -29.87 20.27 -5.79
CA PHE A 74 -29.71 19.10 -6.67
C PHE A 74 -30.91 18.15 -6.67
N ASP A 75 -31.04 17.35 -7.73
CA ASP A 75 -32.07 16.31 -7.92
C ASP A 75 -31.49 14.90 -7.77
N ALA A 76 -30.22 14.74 -8.10
CA ALA A 76 -29.49 13.47 -8.03
C ALA A 76 -28.10 13.65 -7.39
N ALA A 77 -27.52 12.58 -6.85
CA ALA A 77 -26.20 12.58 -6.26
C ALA A 77 -25.36 11.39 -6.73
N VAL A 78 -24.06 11.62 -6.93
CA VAL A 78 -23.05 10.56 -6.94
C VAL A 78 -22.48 10.45 -5.53
N VAL A 79 -22.57 9.27 -4.91
CA VAL A 79 -22.02 9.03 -3.57
C VAL A 79 -20.68 8.32 -3.72
N VAL A 80 -19.61 9.02 -3.35
CA VAL A 80 -18.20 8.61 -3.46
C VAL A 80 -17.51 8.84 -2.10
N ALA A 81 -18.02 8.15 -1.07
CA ALA A 81 -17.59 8.31 0.32
C ALA A 81 -16.86 7.06 0.81
N PRO A 82 -16.26 7.05 2.01
CA PRO A 82 -15.83 5.81 2.64
C PRO A 82 -16.97 4.78 2.71
N HIS A 83 -16.68 3.51 2.42
CA HIS A 83 -17.70 2.48 2.15
C HIS A 83 -18.71 2.28 3.30
N THR A 84 -18.26 2.39 4.55
CA THR A 84 -19.13 2.28 5.74
C THR A 84 -20.13 3.43 5.86
N LEU A 85 -19.90 4.55 5.16
CA LEU A 85 -20.78 5.71 5.14
C LEU A 85 -21.79 5.67 3.98
N HIS A 86 -21.67 4.72 3.04
CA HIS A 86 -22.58 4.60 1.90
C HIS A 86 -24.03 4.47 2.35
N ALA A 87 -24.34 3.47 3.19
CA ALA A 87 -25.71 3.21 3.64
C ALA A 87 -26.40 4.42 4.28
N PRO A 88 -25.85 5.06 5.35
CA PRO A 88 -26.52 6.19 5.98
C PRO A 88 -26.68 7.40 5.04
N ILE A 89 -25.71 7.66 4.15
CA ILE A 89 -25.80 8.76 3.17
C ILE A 89 -26.91 8.47 2.15
N VAL A 90 -26.90 7.28 1.56
CA VAL A 90 -27.86 6.87 0.52
C VAL A 90 -29.28 6.85 1.08
N GLU A 91 -29.47 6.36 2.30
CA GLU A 91 -30.79 6.41 2.97
C GLU A 91 -31.32 7.83 3.12
N ALA A 92 -30.49 8.76 3.61
CA ALA A 92 -30.89 10.13 3.80
C ALA A 92 -31.26 10.78 2.44
N LEU A 93 -30.49 10.50 1.39
CA LEU A 93 -30.75 11.00 0.04
C LEU A 93 -32.05 10.43 -0.54
N LEU A 94 -32.26 9.11 -0.47
CA LEU A 94 -33.48 8.46 -0.95
C LEU A 94 -34.72 8.96 -0.17
N ALA A 95 -34.61 9.13 1.14
CA ALA A 95 -35.67 9.68 1.98
C ALA A 95 -36.00 11.14 1.63
N ALA A 96 -35.02 11.91 1.18
CA ALA A 96 -35.19 13.27 0.66
C ALA A 96 -35.65 13.30 -0.82
N GLY A 97 -36.01 12.15 -1.41
CA GLY A 97 -36.47 12.04 -2.78
C GLY A 97 -35.37 12.22 -3.85
N LYS A 98 -34.10 12.09 -3.47
CA LYS A 98 -32.96 12.28 -4.38
C LYS A 98 -32.59 10.97 -5.06
N HIS A 99 -32.29 11.04 -6.35
CA HIS A 99 -31.75 9.91 -7.10
C HIS A 99 -30.27 9.69 -6.74
N VAL A 100 -29.79 8.45 -6.76
CA VAL A 100 -28.42 8.14 -6.35
C VAL A 100 -27.70 7.22 -7.34
N LEU A 101 -26.51 7.63 -7.78
CA LEU A 101 -25.50 6.75 -8.35
C LEU A 101 -24.48 6.44 -7.24
N LEU A 102 -24.40 5.19 -6.83
CA LEU A 102 -23.60 4.77 -5.67
C LEU A 102 -22.32 4.07 -6.11
N GLU A 103 -21.17 4.59 -5.66
CA GLU A 103 -19.89 3.91 -5.84
C GLU A 103 -19.85 2.53 -5.21
N LYS A 104 -19.06 1.66 -5.82
CA LYS A 104 -18.82 0.30 -5.33
C LYS A 104 -17.83 0.32 -4.15
N PRO A 105 -17.91 -0.65 -3.23
CA PRO A 105 -19.01 -1.60 -3.06
C PRO A 105 -20.28 -0.88 -2.55
N MET A 106 -21.46 -1.47 -2.77
CA MET A 106 -22.72 -0.86 -2.36
C MET A 106 -22.72 -0.46 -0.88
N THR A 107 -22.32 -1.37 -0.01
CA THR A 107 -22.10 -1.14 1.42
C THR A 107 -21.11 -2.17 1.95
N THR A 108 -20.77 -2.10 3.24
CA THR A 108 -19.96 -3.11 3.92
C THR A 108 -20.78 -4.17 4.67
N SER A 109 -22.11 -4.19 4.50
CA SER A 109 -23.03 -5.07 5.22
C SER A 109 -24.11 -5.63 4.29
N VAL A 110 -24.31 -6.95 4.32
CA VAL A 110 -25.40 -7.59 3.55
C VAL A 110 -26.77 -7.04 3.96
N GLU A 111 -26.97 -6.76 5.25
CA GLU A 111 -28.23 -6.23 5.75
C GLU A 111 -28.54 -4.85 5.16
N ASP A 112 -27.55 -3.95 5.20
CA ASP A 112 -27.71 -2.60 4.66
C ASP A 112 -27.90 -2.62 3.15
N ALA A 113 -27.11 -3.40 2.42
CA ALA A 113 -27.27 -3.57 0.98
C ALA A 113 -28.70 -4.03 0.62
N ARG A 114 -29.19 -5.09 1.28
CA ARG A 114 -30.55 -5.61 1.04
C ARG A 114 -31.62 -4.59 1.43
N ARG A 115 -31.40 -3.79 2.48
CA ARG A 115 -32.34 -2.76 2.91
C ARG A 115 -32.41 -1.62 1.90
N LEU A 116 -31.28 -1.12 1.42
CA LEU A 116 -31.21 -0.13 0.34
C LEU A 116 -31.90 -0.62 -0.93
N ALA A 117 -31.64 -1.87 -1.34
CA ALA A 117 -32.28 -2.47 -2.51
C ALA A 117 -33.82 -2.55 -2.36
N ARG A 118 -34.32 -2.92 -1.17
CA ARG A 118 -35.76 -2.89 -0.87
C ARG A 118 -36.35 -1.48 -0.93
N THR A 119 -35.64 -0.49 -0.38
CA THR A 119 -36.08 0.92 -0.44
C THR A 119 -36.17 1.41 -1.88
N ALA A 120 -35.17 1.12 -2.71
CA ALA A 120 -35.14 1.50 -4.11
C ALA A 120 -36.18 0.76 -4.98
N ALA A 121 -36.65 -0.41 -4.54
CA ALA A 121 -37.68 -1.19 -5.23
C ALA A 121 -39.11 -0.75 -4.91
N ALA A 122 -39.32 0.16 -3.94
CA ALA A 122 -40.65 0.63 -3.60
C ALA A 122 -41.26 1.47 -4.74
N GLU A 123 -42.59 1.39 -4.90
CA GLU A 123 -43.30 2.16 -5.92
C GLU A 123 -43.09 3.67 -5.71
N GLY A 124 -42.66 4.37 -6.75
CA GLY A 124 -42.36 5.80 -6.69
C GLY A 124 -41.04 6.17 -6.00
N ALA A 125 -40.22 5.18 -5.62
CA ALA A 125 -38.91 5.44 -5.05
C ALA A 125 -37.96 6.13 -6.06
N PRO A 126 -37.04 6.99 -5.58
CA PRO A 126 -35.97 7.51 -6.44
C PRO A 126 -35.09 6.38 -6.99
N VAL A 127 -34.60 6.57 -8.21
CA VAL A 127 -33.61 5.69 -8.85
C VAL A 127 -32.36 5.56 -7.97
N LEU A 128 -32.00 4.33 -7.63
CA LEU A 128 -30.68 3.94 -7.11
C LEU A 128 -29.97 3.08 -8.16
N ALA A 129 -28.80 3.50 -8.60
CA ALA A 129 -27.95 2.79 -9.56
C ALA A 129 -26.59 2.47 -8.91
N MET A 130 -25.99 1.35 -9.32
CA MET A 130 -24.65 0.99 -8.90
C MET A 130 -23.60 1.44 -9.92
N ALA A 131 -22.53 2.06 -9.45
CA ALA A 131 -21.40 2.44 -10.28
C ALA A 131 -20.45 1.26 -10.50
N HIS A 132 -20.78 0.39 -11.46
CA HIS A 132 -19.91 -0.68 -11.95
C HIS A 132 -19.38 -0.34 -13.35
N PRO A 133 -18.40 0.58 -13.48
CA PRO A 133 -17.95 1.09 -14.78
C PRO A 133 -17.27 0.03 -15.64
N ARG A 134 -16.74 -1.06 -15.05
CA ARG A 134 -16.03 -2.11 -15.80
C ARG A 134 -16.93 -2.91 -16.75
N ARG A 135 -18.26 -2.90 -16.56
CA ARG A 135 -19.21 -3.45 -17.54
C ARG A 135 -19.14 -2.71 -18.90
N LEU A 136 -18.62 -1.48 -18.91
CA LEU A 136 -18.46 -0.63 -20.08
C LEU A 136 -17.07 -0.77 -20.74
N PHE A 137 -16.16 -1.56 -20.17
CA PHE A 137 -14.86 -1.79 -20.80
C PHE A 137 -15.08 -2.58 -22.11
N PRO A 138 -14.52 -2.14 -23.26
CA PRO A 138 -14.73 -2.81 -24.55
C PRO A 138 -14.42 -4.31 -24.50
N ALA A 139 -13.32 -4.70 -23.86
CA ALA A 139 -12.94 -6.10 -23.74
C ALA A 139 -13.90 -6.91 -22.87
N TYR A 140 -14.43 -6.32 -21.81
CA TYR A 140 -15.31 -7.04 -20.89
C TYR A 140 -16.68 -7.26 -21.54
N ALA A 141 -17.18 -6.24 -22.26
CA ALA A 141 -18.36 -6.35 -23.10
C ALA A 141 -18.17 -7.34 -24.27
N TRP A 142 -16.98 -7.42 -24.84
CA TRP A 142 -16.67 -8.42 -25.86
C TRP A 142 -16.68 -9.84 -25.31
N ILE A 143 -16.05 -10.12 -24.16
CA ILE A 143 -16.14 -11.42 -23.50
C ILE A 143 -17.60 -11.81 -23.21
N LYS A 144 -18.40 -10.88 -22.66
CA LYS A 144 -19.83 -11.15 -22.42
C LYS A 144 -20.54 -11.61 -23.69
N ARG A 145 -20.29 -10.96 -24.82
CA ARG A 145 -20.88 -11.35 -26.11
C ARG A 145 -20.42 -12.72 -26.58
N LEU A 146 -19.13 -13.04 -26.44
CA LEU A 146 -18.60 -14.36 -26.80
C LEU A 146 -19.25 -15.47 -25.96
N ILE A 147 -19.47 -15.21 -24.67
CA ILE A 147 -20.18 -16.12 -23.76
C ILE A 147 -21.65 -16.26 -24.19
N ASP A 148 -22.36 -15.15 -24.41
CA ASP A 148 -23.80 -15.16 -24.78
C ASP A 148 -24.08 -15.79 -26.14
N ALA A 149 -23.20 -15.55 -27.12
CA ALA A 149 -23.25 -16.18 -28.44
C ALA A 149 -22.80 -17.66 -28.40
N GLY A 150 -22.32 -18.11 -27.24
CA GLY A 150 -21.80 -19.45 -26.99
C GLY A 150 -20.47 -19.71 -27.67
N GLU A 151 -19.81 -18.72 -28.28
CA GLU A 151 -18.59 -18.88 -29.12
C GLU A 151 -17.45 -19.60 -28.39
N LEU A 152 -17.33 -19.40 -27.07
CA LEU A 152 -16.34 -20.11 -26.23
C LEU A 152 -16.73 -21.58 -25.95
N GLY A 153 -17.97 -21.99 -26.23
CA GLY A 153 -18.55 -23.24 -25.74
C GLY A 153 -19.06 -23.08 -24.30
N GLU A 154 -19.09 -24.18 -23.56
CA GLU A 154 -19.32 -24.11 -22.11
C GLU A 154 -18.05 -23.56 -21.44
N VAL A 155 -18.19 -22.51 -20.63
CA VAL A 155 -17.06 -21.95 -19.87
C VAL A 155 -16.71 -22.92 -18.75
N VAL A 156 -15.47 -23.42 -18.74
CA VAL A 156 -15.01 -24.42 -17.77
C VAL A 156 -14.10 -23.81 -16.70
N ARG A 157 -13.36 -22.76 -17.05
CA ARG A 157 -12.39 -22.14 -16.15
C ARG A 157 -12.23 -20.65 -16.41
N VAL A 158 -12.07 -19.88 -15.33
CA VAL A 158 -11.61 -18.49 -15.38
C VAL A 158 -10.43 -18.31 -14.43
N ASP A 159 -9.34 -17.74 -14.93
CA ASP A 159 -8.18 -17.33 -14.13
C ASP A 159 -8.05 -15.81 -14.23
N TRP A 160 -8.08 -15.14 -13.07
CA TRP A 160 -8.00 -13.69 -12.97
C TRP A 160 -6.86 -13.29 -12.04
N SER A 161 -6.00 -12.40 -12.50
CA SER A 161 -4.93 -11.80 -11.71
C SER A 161 -5.02 -10.28 -11.80
N GLU A 162 -5.06 -9.61 -10.66
CA GLU A 162 -5.06 -8.15 -10.60
C GLU A 162 -4.27 -7.65 -9.39
N GLY A 163 -3.06 -7.15 -9.65
CA GLY A 163 -2.32 -6.48 -8.60
C GLY A 163 -1.07 -5.76 -9.04
N HIS A 164 -0.89 -4.56 -8.51
CA HIS A 164 0.33 -3.79 -8.59
C HIS A 164 0.62 -3.13 -7.23
N PRO A 165 1.89 -2.77 -6.94
CA PRO A 165 2.18 -1.90 -5.82
C PRO A 165 1.33 -0.63 -5.90
N TYR A 166 0.59 -0.35 -4.82
CA TYR A 166 -0.41 0.72 -4.80
C TYR A 166 0.18 2.08 -5.21
N ALA A 167 -0.30 2.63 -6.32
CA ALA A 167 0.22 3.85 -6.93
C ALA A 167 -0.74 5.05 -6.89
N HIS A 168 -2.03 4.83 -6.58
CA HIS A 168 -3.04 5.90 -6.55
C HIS A 168 -3.04 6.62 -5.20
N GLU A 169 -2.34 7.75 -5.10
CA GLU A 169 -2.21 8.46 -3.82
C GLU A 169 -3.60 8.90 -3.28
N PRO A 170 -4.05 8.36 -2.14
CA PRO A 170 -5.35 8.69 -1.61
C PRO A 170 -5.27 10.00 -0.81
N VAL A 171 -6.36 10.76 -0.82
CA VAL A 171 -6.43 12.04 -0.08
C VAL A 171 -6.49 11.85 1.44
N SER A 172 -6.76 10.63 1.92
CA SER A 172 -6.81 10.28 3.34
C SER A 172 -6.54 8.78 3.56
N TRP A 173 -6.36 8.38 4.83
CA TRP A 173 -6.20 6.98 5.22
C TRP A 173 -7.49 6.14 5.14
N SER A 174 -8.63 6.71 4.75
CA SER A 174 -9.95 6.04 4.85
C SER A 174 -10.04 4.69 4.14
N MET A 175 -9.40 4.53 2.98
CA MET A 175 -9.36 3.29 2.19
C MET A 175 -8.53 2.17 2.83
N PHE A 176 -7.71 2.53 3.83
CA PHE A 176 -6.83 1.63 4.56
C PHE A 176 -7.22 1.44 6.03
N ASP A 177 -8.30 2.10 6.45
CA ASP A 177 -8.87 1.98 7.79
C ASP A 177 -10.08 1.06 7.76
N ARG A 178 -9.99 -0.09 8.44
CA ARG A 178 -11.07 -1.08 8.50
C ARG A 178 -12.40 -0.48 8.99
N ARG A 179 -12.35 0.53 9.86
CA ARG A 179 -13.54 1.20 10.41
C ARG A 179 -14.27 2.05 9.37
N LEU A 180 -13.59 2.42 8.28
CA LEU A 180 -14.12 3.28 7.22
C LEU A 180 -14.33 2.52 5.91
N ALA A 181 -13.38 1.66 5.53
CA ALA A 181 -13.41 0.87 4.30
C ALA A 181 -14.16 -0.47 4.43
N GLY A 182 -14.30 -1.02 5.65
CA GLY A 182 -14.87 -2.35 5.90
C GLY A 182 -13.92 -3.52 5.59
N GLY A 183 -13.08 -3.37 4.57
CA GLY A 183 -12.09 -4.36 4.15
C GLY A 183 -11.11 -3.81 3.11
N GLY A 184 -10.22 -4.65 2.61
CA GLY A 184 -9.12 -4.29 1.72
C GLY A 184 -9.36 -4.65 0.25
N VAL A 185 -8.44 -5.39 -0.37
CA VAL A 185 -8.54 -5.74 -1.81
C VAL A 185 -9.81 -6.51 -2.17
N LEU A 186 -10.41 -7.30 -1.27
CA LEU A 186 -11.67 -7.98 -1.55
C LEU A 186 -12.85 -6.99 -1.64
N THR A 187 -12.81 -5.95 -0.82
CA THR A 187 -13.84 -4.91 -0.80
C THR A 187 -13.68 -3.92 -1.96
N ASP A 188 -12.44 -3.59 -2.30
CA ASP A 188 -12.12 -2.58 -3.30
C ASP A 188 -11.97 -3.16 -4.71
N THR A 189 -10.92 -3.95 -4.93
CA THR A 189 -10.57 -4.52 -6.24
C THR A 189 -11.53 -5.64 -6.63
N ALA A 190 -11.71 -6.63 -5.75
CA ALA A 190 -12.55 -7.79 -6.06
C ALA A 190 -14.02 -7.42 -6.24
N SER A 191 -14.50 -6.29 -5.68
CA SER A 191 -15.86 -5.81 -5.98
C SER A 191 -16.09 -5.56 -7.47
N HIS A 192 -15.08 -5.12 -8.24
CA HIS A 192 -15.20 -4.99 -9.70
C HIS A 192 -15.20 -6.35 -10.40
N VAL A 193 -14.33 -7.25 -9.95
CA VAL A 193 -14.16 -8.59 -10.55
C VAL A 193 -15.38 -9.47 -10.28
N PHE A 194 -15.88 -9.47 -9.04
CA PHE A 194 -17.07 -10.21 -8.64
C PHE A 194 -18.32 -9.71 -9.37
N ASP A 195 -18.48 -8.41 -9.56
CA ASP A 195 -19.56 -7.87 -10.40
C ASP A 195 -19.48 -8.41 -11.84
N THR A 196 -18.27 -8.37 -12.42
CA THR A 196 -18.02 -8.84 -13.79
C THR A 196 -18.30 -10.35 -13.94
N LEU A 197 -17.84 -11.17 -12.98
CA LEU A 197 -18.07 -12.60 -12.96
C LEU A 197 -19.56 -12.94 -12.80
N LEU A 198 -20.27 -12.27 -11.90
CA LEU A 198 -21.71 -12.44 -11.72
C LEU A 198 -22.48 -12.05 -12.99
N TRP A 199 -22.03 -10.99 -13.68
CA TRP A 199 -22.60 -10.57 -14.96
C TRP A 199 -22.36 -11.58 -16.08
N TRP A 200 -21.18 -12.19 -16.15
CA TRP A 200 -20.82 -13.17 -17.19
C TRP A 200 -21.41 -14.56 -16.95
N LEU A 201 -21.32 -15.07 -15.72
CA LEU A 201 -21.57 -16.47 -15.38
C LEU A 201 -22.91 -16.68 -14.66
N GLY A 202 -23.56 -15.61 -14.22
CA GLY A 202 -24.82 -15.65 -13.50
C GLY A 202 -24.67 -15.68 -11.97
N PRO A 203 -25.81 -15.78 -11.25
CA PRO A 203 -25.85 -15.51 -9.81
C PRO A 203 -25.46 -16.69 -8.91
N ASP A 204 -25.41 -17.90 -9.46
CA ASP A 204 -25.20 -19.14 -8.69
C ASP A 204 -23.72 -19.39 -8.46
N VAL A 205 -23.19 -18.87 -7.34
CA VAL A 205 -21.77 -18.92 -6.97
C VAL A 205 -21.56 -19.51 -5.57
N GLU A 206 -20.53 -20.34 -5.44
CA GLU A 206 -20.01 -20.86 -4.19
C GLU A 206 -18.58 -20.35 -3.95
N VAL A 207 -18.27 -19.88 -2.73
CA VAL A 207 -16.89 -19.60 -2.31
C VAL A 207 -16.25 -20.90 -1.86
N VAL A 208 -15.35 -21.44 -2.67
CA VAL A 208 -14.63 -22.68 -2.39
C VAL A 208 -13.48 -22.43 -1.40
N ARG A 209 -12.80 -21.29 -1.55
CA ARG A 209 -11.68 -20.87 -0.69
C ARG A 209 -11.54 -19.35 -0.77
N ALA A 210 -11.27 -18.70 0.35
CA ALA A 210 -10.89 -17.28 0.40
C ALA A 210 -9.73 -17.11 1.38
N GLU A 211 -8.52 -16.93 0.86
CA GLU A 211 -7.32 -16.71 1.67
C GLU A 211 -6.97 -15.21 1.67
N ASP A 212 -6.76 -14.59 2.84
CA ASP A 212 -6.36 -13.19 2.95
C ASP A 212 -5.24 -12.95 3.97
N ASN A 213 -4.51 -11.85 3.82
CA ASN A 213 -3.34 -11.54 4.64
C ASN A 213 -3.62 -10.56 5.80
N SER A 214 -4.88 -10.33 6.18
CA SER A 214 -5.22 -9.43 7.28
C SER A 214 -4.71 -9.95 8.63
N LEU A 215 -4.19 -9.04 9.46
CA LEU A 215 -3.84 -9.27 10.87
C LEU A 215 -4.81 -8.55 11.83
N GLY A 216 -6.03 -8.26 11.37
CA GLY A 216 -7.06 -7.50 12.10
C GLY A 216 -7.36 -6.13 11.49
N GLY A 217 -6.54 -5.68 10.54
CA GLY A 217 -6.81 -4.52 9.69
C GLY A 217 -7.48 -4.89 8.37
N VAL A 218 -7.19 -4.13 7.31
CA VAL A 218 -7.64 -4.43 5.95
C VAL A 218 -6.56 -5.20 5.19
N GLU A 219 -6.94 -6.25 4.49
CA GLU A 219 -6.03 -7.11 3.72
C GLU A 219 -5.48 -6.39 2.48
N THR A 220 -4.22 -6.64 2.17
CA THR A 220 -3.57 -6.13 0.95
C THR A 220 -3.48 -7.18 -0.15
N ASP A 221 -3.63 -8.45 0.20
CA ASP A 221 -3.50 -9.59 -0.68
C ASP A 221 -4.60 -10.59 -0.37
N ALA A 222 -5.21 -11.13 -1.42
CA ALA A 222 -6.21 -12.19 -1.30
C ALA A 222 -6.14 -13.16 -2.49
N HIS A 223 -6.39 -14.43 -2.21
CA HIS A 223 -6.55 -15.49 -3.21
C HIS A 223 -7.91 -16.15 -3.01
N VAL A 224 -8.77 -16.09 -4.03
CA VAL A 224 -10.15 -16.56 -3.97
C VAL A 224 -10.38 -17.63 -5.01
N ARG A 225 -10.97 -18.75 -4.60
CA ARG A 225 -11.50 -19.78 -5.49
C ARG A 225 -13.01 -19.80 -5.40
N LEU A 226 -13.67 -19.64 -6.53
CA LEU A 226 -15.12 -19.65 -6.66
C LEU A 226 -15.55 -20.80 -7.57
N ARG A 227 -16.81 -21.22 -7.44
CA ARG A 227 -17.46 -22.15 -8.35
C ARG A 227 -18.79 -21.59 -8.82
N PHE A 228 -18.95 -21.45 -10.14
CA PHE A 228 -20.20 -21.06 -10.80
C PHE A 228 -20.76 -22.29 -11.52
N GLY A 229 -21.68 -23.02 -10.88
CA GLY A 229 -22.14 -24.32 -11.39
C GLY A 229 -20.97 -25.30 -11.58
N THR A 230 -20.57 -25.55 -12.83
CA THR A 230 -19.43 -26.41 -13.19
C THR A 230 -18.15 -25.64 -13.53
N THR A 231 -18.19 -24.31 -13.57
CA THR A 231 -17.06 -23.45 -13.90
C THR A 231 -16.22 -23.18 -12.65
N ASP A 232 -14.93 -23.54 -12.69
CA ASP A 232 -13.97 -23.18 -11.63
C ASP A 232 -13.37 -21.79 -11.91
N VAL A 233 -13.34 -20.92 -10.90
CA VAL A 233 -12.77 -19.58 -11.02
C VAL A 233 -11.69 -19.37 -9.96
N THR A 234 -10.55 -18.85 -10.37
CA THR A 234 -9.46 -18.44 -9.46
C THR A 234 -9.19 -16.96 -9.65
N CYS A 235 -9.09 -16.23 -8.53
CA CYS A 235 -8.78 -14.81 -8.52
C CYS A 235 -7.65 -14.50 -7.55
N ASP A 236 -6.60 -13.85 -8.03
CA ASP A 236 -5.48 -13.36 -7.23
C ASP A 236 -5.50 -11.83 -7.21
N PHE A 237 -5.47 -11.26 -6.01
CA PHE A 237 -5.51 -9.82 -5.78
C PHE A 237 -4.31 -9.36 -4.96
N SER A 238 -3.72 -8.24 -5.36
CA SER A 238 -2.69 -7.58 -4.55
C SER A 238 -2.69 -6.07 -4.71
N ARG A 239 -2.34 -5.36 -3.64
CA ARG A 239 -1.93 -3.94 -3.69
C ARG A 239 -0.47 -3.72 -3.28
N LEU A 240 0.29 -4.80 -3.14
CA LEU A 240 1.71 -4.77 -2.75
C LEU A 240 2.62 -5.46 -3.75
N ARG A 241 2.12 -6.49 -4.45
CA ARG A 241 2.85 -7.30 -5.40
C ARG A 241 2.45 -6.92 -6.81
N ASP A 242 3.40 -7.05 -7.71
CA ASP A 242 3.16 -6.94 -9.15
C ASP A 242 2.74 -8.32 -9.67
N LEU A 243 1.43 -8.57 -9.70
CA LEU A 243 0.83 -9.79 -10.23
C LEU A 243 0.51 -9.67 -11.73
N GLY A 244 0.71 -8.48 -12.30
CA GLY A 244 0.09 -8.10 -13.57
C GLY A 244 -1.43 -7.97 -13.46
N ILE A 245 -2.03 -7.69 -14.61
CA ILE A 245 -3.45 -7.43 -14.77
C ILE A 245 -3.94 -8.24 -15.98
N SER A 246 -4.53 -9.42 -15.72
CA SER A 246 -4.98 -10.35 -16.76
C SER A 246 -6.23 -11.14 -16.37
N CYS A 247 -6.99 -11.55 -17.38
CA CYS A 247 -8.11 -12.47 -17.25
C CYS A 247 -8.11 -13.45 -18.43
N THR A 248 -8.09 -14.75 -18.12
CA THR A 248 -8.24 -15.84 -19.09
C THR A 248 -9.54 -16.59 -18.85
N VAL A 249 -10.38 -16.69 -19.87
CA VAL A 249 -11.64 -17.44 -19.86
C VAL A 249 -11.50 -18.62 -20.82
N THR A 250 -11.48 -19.83 -20.28
CA THR A 250 -11.38 -21.08 -21.05
C THR A 250 -12.76 -21.70 -21.16
N GLY A 251 -13.23 -21.88 -22.39
CA GLY A 251 -14.40 -22.70 -22.71
C GLY A 251 -14.05 -23.94 -23.51
N THR A 252 -15.03 -24.81 -23.73
CA THR A 252 -14.85 -26.09 -24.44
C THR A 252 -14.51 -25.94 -25.93
N ARG A 253 -14.73 -24.77 -26.53
CA ARG A 253 -14.45 -24.49 -27.95
C ARG A 253 -13.32 -23.49 -28.17
N ALA A 254 -13.13 -22.53 -27.27
CA ALA A 254 -12.09 -21.51 -27.38
C ALA A 254 -11.70 -20.94 -26.01
N THR A 255 -10.52 -20.34 -25.96
CA THR A 255 -9.99 -19.59 -24.82
C THR A 255 -9.76 -18.15 -25.24
N VAL A 256 -10.24 -17.20 -24.43
CA VAL A 256 -9.95 -15.77 -24.59
C VAL A 256 -9.08 -15.30 -23.43
N THR A 257 -8.04 -14.53 -23.73
CA THR A 257 -7.19 -13.87 -22.72
C THR A 257 -7.16 -12.38 -22.99
N ILE A 258 -7.38 -11.58 -21.95
CA ILE A 258 -7.37 -10.12 -22.01
C ILE A 258 -6.43 -9.57 -20.93
N GLY A 259 -5.80 -8.43 -21.21
CA GLY A 259 -5.37 -7.52 -20.16
C GLY A 259 -6.61 -6.90 -19.49
N THR A 260 -6.59 -6.72 -18.18
CA THR A 260 -7.72 -6.14 -17.43
C THR A 260 -7.62 -4.62 -17.21
N ASP A 261 -6.54 -3.97 -17.68
CA ASP A 261 -6.35 -2.51 -17.72
C ASP A 261 -7.30 -1.83 -18.73
N PHE A 262 -7.39 -0.51 -18.68
CA PHE A 262 -8.15 0.27 -19.66
C PHE A 262 -7.24 1.16 -20.53
N PRO A 263 -7.50 1.24 -21.86
CA PRO A 263 -8.27 0.27 -22.63
C PRO A 263 -7.55 -1.08 -22.55
N ALA A 264 -8.30 -2.18 -22.46
CA ALA A 264 -7.69 -3.50 -22.37
C ALA A 264 -6.72 -3.68 -23.55
N GLY A 265 -5.45 -3.96 -23.23
CA GLY A 265 -4.37 -4.09 -24.23
C GLY A 265 -4.53 -5.30 -25.16
N GLU A 266 -3.42 -5.94 -25.52
CA GLU A 266 -3.43 -7.11 -26.42
C GLU A 266 -4.36 -8.21 -25.88
N CYS A 267 -5.42 -8.49 -26.64
CA CYS A 267 -6.33 -9.59 -26.37
C CYS A 267 -6.06 -10.74 -27.34
N THR A 268 -6.30 -11.98 -26.91
CA THR A 268 -6.17 -13.16 -27.76
C THR A 268 -7.41 -14.03 -27.68
N LEU A 269 -7.83 -14.62 -28.81
CA LEU A 269 -8.87 -15.63 -28.88
C LEU A 269 -8.32 -16.82 -29.67
N VAL A 270 -8.24 -17.98 -29.02
CA VAL A 270 -7.65 -19.19 -29.60
C VAL A 270 -8.62 -20.35 -29.44
N THR A 271 -8.92 -21.07 -30.52
CA THR A 271 -9.78 -22.27 -30.46
C THR A 271 -9.12 -23.40 -29.68
N ALA A 272 -9.92 -24.39 -29.27
CA ALA A 272 -9.44 -25.58 -28.54
C ALA A 272 -8.41 -26.42 -29.34
N ASP A 273 -8.42 -26.34 -30.67
CA ASP A 273 -7.44 -26.98 -31.57
C ASP A 273 -6.23 -26.07 -31.89
N GLY A 274 -6.13 -24.89 -31.27
CA GLY A 274 -4.95 -24.02 -31.33
C GLY A 274 -4.96 -22.99 -32.47
N VAL A 275 -6.10 -22.76 -33.13
CA VAL A 275 -6.23 -21.74 -34.17
C VAL A 275 -6.47 -20.38 -33.53
N GLU A 276 -5.56 -19.43 -33.76
CA GLU A 276 -5.72 -18.04 -33.34
C GLU A 276 -6.77 -17.35 -34.23
N LEU A 277 -7.90 -16.96 -33.62
CA LEU A 277 -8.98 -16.24 -34.29
C LEU A 277 -8.84 -14.72 -34.16
N HIS A 278 -8.18 -14.26 -33.09
CA HIS A 278 -7.93 -12.84 -32.83
C HIS A 278 -6.65 -12.67 -32.02
N ARG A 279 -5.89 -11.63 -32.37
CA ARG A 279 -4.79 -11.07 -31.58
C ARG A 279 -4.74 -9.56 -31.78
N GLY A 280 -4.62 -8.84 -30.67
CA GLY A 280 -4.56 -7.37 -30.65
C GLY A 280 -5.76 -6.77 -29.94
N ASP A 281 -5.98 -5.47 -30.15
CA ASP A 281 -7.01 -4.72 -29.45
C ASP A 281 -8.42 -5.21 -29.79
N VAL A 282 -9.32 -5.07 -28.82
CA VAL A 282 -10.74 -5.33 -29.05
C VAL A 282 -11.31 -4.16 -29.86
N PRO A 283 -12.08 -4.40 -30.94
CA PRO A 283 -12.73 -3.32 -31.67
C PRO A 283 -13.59 -2.49 -30.72
N ALA A 284 -13.28 -1.21 -30.58
CA ALA A 284 -14.12 -0.27 -29.83
C ALA A 284 -15.54 -0.33 -30.41
N GLN A 285 -16.51 -0.71 -29.57
CA GLN A 285 -17.90 -0.69 -29.95
C GLN A 285 -18.66 0.17 -28.97
N ALA A 286 -19.51 1.04 -29.53
CA ALA A 286 -20.25 1.97 -28.74
C ALA A 286 -21.16 1.26 -27.71
N PRO A 287 -21.29 1.83 -26.51
CA PRO A 287 -20.62 3.05 -26.10
C PRO A 287 -19.36 2.60 -25.33
N ALA A 288 -18.19 2.76 -25.95
CA ALA A 288 -16.92 2.57 -25.30
C ALA A 288 -15.91 3.36 -26.14
N GLN A 289 -15.69 4.60 -25.71
CA GLN A 289 -14.68 5.49 -26.28
C GLN A 289 -13.30 5.07 -25.78
N ASP A 290 -12.25 5.39 -26.53
CA ASP A 290 -10.86 5.05 -26.19
C ASP A 290 -10.29 5.85 -24.98
N GLU A 291 -11.14 6.56 -24.24
CA GLU A 291 -10.79 7.49 -23.17
C GLU A 291 -11.40 7.03 -21.83
N TRP A 292 -10.59 7.05 -20.77
CA TRP A 292 -10.96 6.56 -19.42
C TRP A 292 -12.19 7.31 -18.87
N GLU A 293 -12.22 8.62 -19.05
CA GLU A 293 -13.31 9.51 -18.65
C GLU A 293 -14.60 9.22 -19.43
N GLY A 294 -14.50 8.67 -20.64
CA GLY A 294 -15.63 8.30 -21.49
C GLY A 294 -16.53 7.25 -20.83
N LEU A 295 -15.95 6.31 -20.09
CA LEU A 295 -16.69 5.27 -19.36
C LEU A 295 -17.57 5.86 -18.26
N PHE A 296 -17.02 6.78 -17.47
CA PHE A 296 -17.75 7.46 -16.41
C PHE A 296 -18.78 8.43 -16.99
N SER A 297 -18.46 9.07 -18.12
CA SER A 297 -19.39 9.95 -18.85
C SER A 297 -20.63 9.18 -19.30
N GLU A 298 -20.42 8.00 -19.88
CA GLU A 298 -21.52 7.13 -20.30
C GLU A 298 -22.34 6.61 -19.12
N GLN A 299 -21.68 6.17 -18.03
CA GLN A 299 -22.37 5.74 -16.83
C GLN A 299 -23.28 6.85 -16.27
N LEU A 300 -22.77 8.08 -16.19
CA LEU A 300 -23.54 9.25 -15.77
C LEU A 300 -24.67 9.58 -16.74
N ALA A 301 -24.45 9.45 -18.06
CA ALA A 301 -25.48 9.65 -19.07
C ALA A 301 -26.61 8.60 -18.95
N ASN A 302 -26.26 7.32 -18.76
CA ASN A 302 -27.24 6.26 -18.49
C ASN A 302 -28.03 6.54 -17.21
N PHE A 303 -27.36 6.93 -16.14
CA PHE A 303 -28.00 7.29 -14.88
C PHE A 303 -28.96 8.46 -15.06
N ALA A 304 -28.56 9.54 -15.75
CA ALA A 304 -29.42 10.67 -16.04
C ALA A 304 -30.64 10.30 -16.92
N ALA A 305 -30.47 9.39 -17.88
CA ALA A 305 -31.56 8.85 -18.67
C ALA A 305 -32.54 8.01 -17.82
N ALA A 306 -32.04 7.22 -16.87
CA ALA A 306 -32.87 6.47 -15.94
C ALA A 306 -33.65 7.38 -14.98
N VAL A 307 -33.02 8.45 -14.47
CA VAL A 307 -33.70 9.49 -13.68
C VAL A 307 -34.87 10.12 -14.45
N ARG A 308 -34.72 10.31 -15.76
CA ARG A 308 -35.78 10.82 -16.64
C ARG A 308 -36.80 9.75 -17.07
N GLY A 309 -36.62 8.49 -16.67
CA GLY A 309 -37.48 7.38 -17.07
C GLY A 309 -37.35 6.96 -18.53
N THR A 310 -36.26 7.33 -19.21
CA THR A 310 -36.04 7.03 -20.63
C THR A 310 -35.14 5.83 -20.90
N ALA A 311 -34.50 5.27 -19.85
CA ALA A 311 -33.66 4.09 -19.93
C ALA A 311 -33.68 3.31 -18.62
N ALA A 312 -33.28 2.04 -18.67
CA ALA A 312 -32.94 1.28 -17.46
C ALA A 312 -31.49 1.56 -17.06
N VAL A 313 -31.18 1.44 -15.77
CA VAL A 313 -29.80 1.54 -15.26
C VAL A 313 -28.96 0.36 -15.75
N HIS A 314 -27.69 0.57 -16.07
CA HIS A 314 -26.76 -0.50 -16.47
C HIS A 314 -26.48 -1.49 -15.34
N SER A 315 -26.50 -1.03 -14.09
CA SER A 315 -26.36 -1.87 -12.90
C SER A 315 -27.33 -1.43 -11.81
N THR A 316 -28.05 -2.43 -11.31
CA THR A 316 -29.16 -2.29 -10.37
C THR A 316 -28.68 -2.41 -8.92
N PRO A 317 -29.50 -2.00 -7.93
CA PRO A 317 -29.20 -2.25 -6.53
C PRO A 317 -29.01 -3.73 -6.20
N GLN A 318 -29.69 -4.62 -6.94
CA GLN A 318 -29.58 -6.06 -6.73
C GLN A 318 -28.22 -6.62 -7.16
N ASP A 319 -27.61 -6.06 -8.20
CA ASP A 319 -26.22 -6.39 -8.58
C ASP A 319 -25.27 -6.06 -7.40
N GLY A 320 -25.42 -4.87 -6.81
CA GLY A 320 -24.65 -4.44 -5.63
C GLY A 320 -24.85 -5.37 -4.42
N VAL A 321 -26.08 -5.82 -4.16
CA VAL A 321 -26.37 -6.80 -3.09
C VAL A 321 -25.59 -8.09 -3.29
N ARG A 322 -25.58 -8.65 -4.50
CA ARG A 322 -24.90 -9.92 -4.79
C ARG A 322 -23.38 -9.82 -4.62
N VAL A 323 -22.79 -8.70 -5.02
CA VAL A 323 -21.36 -8.44 -4.81
C VAL A 323 -21.04 -8.35 -3.32
N VAL A 324 -21.83 -7.61 -2.53
CA VAL A 324 -21.63 -7.50 -1.07
C VAL A 324 -21.80 -8.85 -0.39
N GLU A 325 -22.79 -9.66 -0.79
CA GLU A 325 -22.97 -11.02 -0.28
C GLU A 325 -21.73 -11.89 -0.53
N LEU A 326 -21.18 -11.85 -1.74
CA LEU A 326 -19.98 -12.63 -2.08
C LEU A 326 -18.73 -12.17 -1.31
N ILE A 327 -18.54 -10.86 -1.16
CA ILE A 327 -17.44 -10.29 -0.36
C ILE A 327 -17.57 -10.72 1.11
N GLN A 328 -18.78 -10.64 1.68
CA GLN A 328 -19.00 -11.01 3.08
C GLN A 328 -18.86 -12.51 3.31
N GLU A 329 -19.21 -13.36 2.34
CA GLU A 329 -18.91 -14.79 2.39
C GLU A 329 -17.40 -15.05 2.39
N CYS A 330 -16.59 -14.27 1.65
CA CYS A 330 -15.14 -14.37 1.70
C CYS A 330 -14.56 -13.99 3.08
N TYR A 331 -15.13 -12.99 3.76
CA TYR A 331 -14.64 -12.55 5.09
C TYR A 331 -15.19 -13.34 6.28
N GLY A 332 -16.42 -13.84 6.20
CA GLY A 332 -17.13 -14.45 7.33
C GLY A 332 -17.52 -15.90 7.12
N GLY A 333 -17.38 -16.43 5.91
CA GLY A 333 -17.78 -17.78 5.55
C GLY A 333 -16.80 -18.85 6.04
N PRO A 334 -17.23 -20.13 6.03
CA PRO A 334 -16.42 -21.26 6.50
C PRO A 334 -15.21 -21.55 5.60
N ALA A 335 -15.19 -21.02 4.37
CA ALA A 335 -14.10 -21.17 3.40
C ALA A 335 -12.96 -20.15 3.60
N ARG A 336 -13.07 -19.26 4.61
CA ARG A 336 -12.04 -18.26 4.89
C ARG A 336 -10.81 -18.87 5.56
N GLU A 337 -9.64 -18.52 5.05
CA GLU A 337 -8.34 -18.89 5.58
C GLU A 337 -7.44 -17.66 5.75
N ALA A 338 -6.60 -17.65 6.78
CA ALA A 338 -5.57 -16.61 6.94
C ALA A 338 -4.29 -17.04 6.20
N SER A 339 -3.74 -16.13 5.40
CA SER A 339 -2.49 -16.37 4.69
C SER A 339 -1.30 -16.41 5.65
N ALA A 340 -0.42 -17.39 5.44
CA ALA A 340 0.80 -17.53 6.21
C ALA A 340 1.80 -16.42 5.84
N GLN A 341 2.09 -15.53 6.79
CA GLN A 341 3.08 -14.46 6.64
C GLN A 341 4.18 -14.59 7.70
N PRO A 342 5.06 -15.60 7.60
CA PRO A 342 6.07 -15.87 8.62
C PRO A 342 7.01 -14.67 8.87
N TRP A 343 7.26 -13.85 7.84
CA TRP A 343 8.00 -12.59 7.98
C TRP A 343 7.31 -11.57 8.89
N THR A 344 5.98 -11.56 8.94
CA THR A 344 5.21 -10.62 9.75
C THR A 344 5.00 -11.17 11.17
N THR A 345 4.66 -12.45 11.30
CA THR A 345 4.21 -13.08 12.56
C THR A 345 5.33 -13.61 13.46
N ARG A 346 6.57 -13.76 12.98
CA ARG A 346 7.73 -14.12 13.83
C ARG A 346 7.86 -13.20 15.05
N GLY A 347 7.38 -11.97 14.92
CA GLY A 347 7.32 -11.03 16.02
C GLY A 347 6.43 -11.43 17.21
N ARG A 348 5.41 -12.28 17.03
CA ARG A 348 4.55 -12.81 18.12
C ARG A 348 5.15 -14.03 18.83
N GLU A 349 5.90 -14.86 18.11
CA GLU A 349 6.49 -16.09 18.67
C GLU A 349 7.85 -15.82 19.31
N ALA A 350 8.66 -14.95 18.74
CA ALA A 350 9.92 -14.51 19.33
C ALA A 350 9.71 -13.78 20.68
N THR A 351 8.56 -13.13 20.88
CA THR A 351 8.20 -12.45 22.14
C THR A 351 7.81 -13.41 23.27
N ALA A 352 7.42 -14.66 22.96
CA ALA A 352 7.10 -15.65 23.98
C ALA A 352 8.37 -16.22 24.66
N GLY A 353 9.55 -16.04 24.03
CA GLY A 353 10.85 -16.46 24.56
C GLY A 353 11.87 -15.32 24.79
N SER A 354 11.52 -14.07 24.49
CA SER A 354 12.42 -12.93 24.67
C SER A 354 12.40 -12.40 26.10
N GLY A 355 13.47 -11.71 26.53
CA GLY A 355 13.34 -10.70 27.59
C GLY A 355 12.12 -9.81 27.29
N ALA A 356 11.34 -9.47 28.31
CA ALA A 356 10.08 -8.77 28.11
C ALA A 356 10.32 -7.50 27.28
N LEU A 357 9.62 -7.37 26.14
CA LEU A 357 9.54 -6.09 25.43
C LEU A 357 9.10 -5.00 26.41
N PRO A 358 9.49 -3.74 26.20
CA PRO A 358 9.13 -2.67 27.11
C PRO A 358 7.61 -2.57 27.31
N ALA A 359 7.19 -2.32 28.55
CA ALA A 359 5.79 -2.08 28.88
C ALA A 359 5.40 -0.66 28.44
N LEU A 360 5.05 -0.51 27.16
CA LEU A 360 4.66 0.77 26.56
C LEU A 360 3.15 1.08 26.66
N ALA A 361 2.44 0.41 27.58
CA ALA A 361 1.01 0.60 27.76
C ALA A 361 0.67 2.07 28.03
N GLY A 362 -0.28 2.62 27.29
CA GLY A 362 -0.72 4.01 27.40
C GLY A 362 0.25 5.05 26.82
N ARG A 363 1.43 4.65 26.33
CA ARG A 363 2.38 5.55 25.65
C ARG A 363 2.05 5.68 24.17
N THR A 364 2.24 6.87 23.60
CA THR A 364 2.10 7.14 22.17
C THR A 364 3.47 7.32 21.51
N VAL A 365 3.76 6.48 20.52
CA VAL A 365 5.04 6.48 19.77
C VAL A 365 4.78 6.90 18.33
N ALA A 366 5.33 8.07 17.94
CA ALA A 366 5.35 8.48 16.55
C ALA A 366 6.55 7.86 15.82
N VAL A 367 6.36 7.43 14.58
CA VAL A 367 7.43 6.86 13.74
C VAL A 367 7.48 7.61 12.43
N THR A 368 8.53 8.39 12.19
CA THR A 368 8.72 9.03 10.88
C THR A 368 9.34 8.03 9.90
N GLY A 369 8.97 8.12 8.62
CA GLY A 369 9.46 7.15 7.63
C GLY A 369 8.80 5.79 7.80
N ALA A 370 7.60 5.76 8.39
CA ALA A 370 6.85 4.54 8.66
C ALA A 370 6.47 3.76 7.39
N SER A 371 6.38 4.42 6.23
CA SER A 371 6.17 3.73 4.95
C SER A 371 7.44 3.06 4.40
N GLY A 372 8.63 3.31 4.97
CA GLY A 372 9.91 2.74 4.53
C GLY A 372 10.28 1.46 5.28
N PHE A 373 11.27 0.71 4.80
CA PHE A 373 11.68 -0.62 5.28
C PHE A 373 11.70 -0.75 6.81
N ILE A 374 12.63 -0.06 7.48
CA ILE A 374 12.85 -0.16 8.93
C ILE A 374 11.70 0.48 9.71
N GLY A 375 11.26 1.67 9.30
CA GLY A 375 10.17 2.40 9.97
C GLY A 375 8.85 1.60 9.99
N GLY A 376 8.48 0.96 8.88
CA GLY A 376 7.26 0.15 8.88
C GLY A 376 7.41 -1.16 9.64
N ARG A 377 8.60 -1.77 9.65
CA ARG A 377 8.83 -2.93 10.53
C ARG A 377 8.73 -2.54 12.01
N LEU A 378 9.20 -1.36 12.38
CA LEU A 378 9.02 -0.82 13.73
C LEU A 378 7.54 -0.62 14.07
N VAL A 379 6.73 -0.09 13.15
CA VAL A 379 5.28 0.02 13.35
C VAL A 379 4.64 -1.35 13.57
N GLU A 380 4.96 -2.35 12.74
CA GLU A 380 4.49 -3.73 12.92
C GLU A 380 4.86 -4.28 14.30
N ARG A 381 6.12 -4.11 14.73
CA ARG A 381 6.62 -4.62 16.02
C ARG A 381 5.98 -3.89 17.20
N LEU A 382 5.77 -2.57 17.12
CA LEU A 382 5.05 -1.80 18.13
C LEU A 382 3.59 -2.27 18.27
N VAL A 383 2.88 -2.39 17.14
CA VAL A 383 1.45 -2.75 17.15
C VAL A 383 1.24 -4.19 17.61
N LEU A 384 2.02 -5.14 17.09
CA LEU A 384 1.82 -6.57 17.37
C LEU A 384 2.48 -7.05 18.66
N GLY A 385 3.54 -6.38 19.11
CA GLY A 385 4.37 -6.82 20.24
C GLY A 385 4.22 -6.00 21.52
N THR A 386 3.54 -4.85 21.47
CA THR A 386 3.38 -3.96 22.64
C THR A 386 1.95 -3.43 22.75
N GLU A 387 1.64 -2.75 23.86
CA GLU A 387 0.36 -2.05 24.09
C GLU A 387 0.44 -0.54 23.77
N ALA A 388 1.48 -0.08 23.09
CA ALA A 388 1.63 1.32 22.70
C ALA A 388 0.54 1.77 21.72
N ARG A 389 0.15 3.05 21.78
CA ARG A 389 -0.48 3.73 20.65
C ARG A 389 0.60 4.12 19.66
N VAL A 390 0.37 3.87 18.38
CA VAL A 390 1.38 4.05 17.34
C VAL A 390 0.87 5.09 16.35
N ARG A 391 1.73 6.07 16.04
CA ARG A 391 1.44 7.13 15.10
C ARG A 391 2.43 7.11 13.93
N PRO A 392 2.13 6.36 12.85
CA PRO A 392 2.92 6.39 11.62
C PRO A 392 2.85 7.78 10.99
N VAL A 393 4.01 8.40 10.77
CA VAL A 393 4.14 9.66 10.05
C VAL A 393 4.70 9.38 8.66
N VAL A 394 3.90 9.68 7.63
CA VAL A 394 4.16 9.33 6.24
C VAL A 394 3.99 10.54 5.33
N ARG A 395 4.78 10.65 4.25
CA ARG A 395 4.61 11.72 3.25
C ARG A 395 3.34 11.54 2.42
N GLY A 396 3.04 10.28 2.10
CA GLY A 396 1.84 9.83 1.42
C GLY A 396 1.41 8.48 1.98
N PHE A 397 0.12 8.19 1.88
CA PHE A 397 -0.50 6.98 2.38
C PHE A 397 -0.30 5.78 1.47
N GLY A 398 -0.07 5.97 0.16
CA GLY A 398 0.00 4.86 -0.79
C GLY A 398 1.07 3.81 -0.43
N ARG A 399 2.29 4.27 -0.15
CA ARG A 399 3.40 3.40 0.29
C ARG A 399 3.21 2.78 1.68
N ALA A 400 2.26 3.29 2.45
CA ALA A 400 1.93 2.75 3.76
C ALA A 400 0.88 1.62 3.70
N ALA A 401 0.34 1.28 2.52
CA ALA A 401 -0.66 0.23 2.35
C ALA A 401 -0.29 -1.09 3.05
N ARG A 402 0.99 -1.46 3.13
CA ARG A 402 1.44 -2.67 3.85
C ARG A 402 1.09 -2.68 5.34
N LEU A 403 0.96 -1.51 5.96
CA LEU A 403 0.62 -1.36 7.38
C LEU A 403 -0.89 -1.44 7.63
N SER A 404 -1.70 -1.41 6.57
CA SER A 404 -3.16 -1.45 6.67
C SER A 404 -3.68 -2.81 7.17
N VAL A 405 -2.89 -3.88 7.05
CA VAL A 405 -3.21 -5.22 7.57
C VAL A 405 -3.23 -5.30 9.10
N LEU A 406 -2.58 -4.35 9.79
CA LEU A 406 -2.44 -4.36 11.24
C LEU A 406 -3.74 -4.00 11.96
N PRO A 407 -3.93 -4.39 13.23
CA PRO A 407 -5.02 -3.87 14.06
C PRO A 407 -5.03 -2.34 14.09
N GLN A 408 -6.20 -1.73 13.84
CA GLN A 408 -6.34 -0.28 13.69
C GLN A 408 -6.79 0.43 14.98
N ASP A 409 -7.03 -0.29 16.08
CA ASP A 409 -7.49 0.24 17.37
C ASP A 409 -6.47 1.18 18.05
N ARG A 410 -5.19 0.95 17.79
CA ARG A 410 -4.07 1.72 18.34
C ARG A 410 -3.21 2.40 17.27
N LEU A 411 -3.68 2.42 16.02
CA LEU A 411 -2.94 2.96 14.89
C LEU A 411 -3.57 4.24 14.39
N GLU A 412 -2.81 5.34 14.40
CA GLU A 412 -3.29 6.64 13.94
C GLU A 412 -2.31 7.22 12.93
N PHE A 413 -2.64 7.19 11.64
CA PHE A 413 -1.76 7.76 10.63
C PHE A 413 -1.80 9.30 10.63
N ARG A 414 -0.63 9.89 10.38
CA ARG A 414 -0.48 11.33 10.12
C ARG A 414 0.30 11.53 8.84
N GLN A 415 -0.19 12.44 8.01
CA GLN A 415 0.57 12.92 6.86
C GLN A 415 1.55 14.00 7.33
N GLY A 416 2.81 13.90 6.95
CA GLY A 416 3.82 14.90 7.32
C GLY A 416 5.08 14.74 6.50
N ASP A 417 5.44 15.81 5.77
CA ASP A 417 6.75 15.96 5.17
C ASP A 417 7.74 16.47 6.23
N LEU A 418 8.99 16.00 6.18
CA LEU A 418 10.03 16.46 7.11
C LEU A 418 10.36 17.96 6.93
N LEU A 419 10.09 18.50 5.73
CA LEU A 419 10.27 19.90 5.41
C LEU A 419 9.02 20.75 5.70
N ASP A 420 7.97 20.18 6.29
CA ASP A 420 6.80 20.90 6.78
C ASP A 420 6.75 20.90 8.33
N PRO A 421 7.28 21.94 8.98
CA PRO A 421 7.27 22.05 10.44
C PRO A 421 5.87 22.13 11.06
N ALA A 422 4.83 22.54 10.31
CA ALA A 422 3.47 22.60 10.84
C ALA A 422 2.86 21.20 10.92
N ALA A 423 3.00 20.42 9.83
CA ALA A 423 2.54 19.03 9.80
C ALA A 423 3.26 18.16 10.84
N LEU A 424 4.58 18.35 11.04
CA LEU A 424 5.32 17.62 12.08
C LEU A 424 4.86 17.96 13.50
N ARG A 425 4.53 19.22 13.78
CA ARG A 425 4.00 19.63 15.09
C ARG A 425 2.66 18.97 15.39
N GLU A 426 1.74 18.97 14.41
CA GLU A 426 0.46 18.27 14.52
C GLU A 426 0.67 16.75 14.68
N ALA A 427 1.62 16.18 13.96
CA ALA A 427 1.91 14.75 14.05
C ALA A 427 2.46 14.35 15.43
N PHE A 428 3.22 15.20 16.10
CA PHE A 428 3.85 14.87 17.39
C PHE A 428 3.01 15.25 18.62
N GLU A 429 1.87 15.92 18.44
CA GLU A 429 1.01 16.35 19.55
C GLU A 429 0.54 15.16 20.41
N GLY A 430 0.89 15.16 21.70
CA GLY A 430 0.53 14.08 22.62
C GLY A 430 1.37 12.80 22.47
N CYS A 431 2.48 12.84 21.72
CA CYS A 431 3.43 11.73 21.65
C CYS A 431 4.43 11.76 22.83
N ASP A 432 4.71 10.59 23.41
CA ASP A 432 5.77 10.43 24.41
C ASP A 432 7.15 10.28 23.77
N THR A 433 7.19 9.69 22.57
CA THR A 433 8.43 9.36 21.88
C THR A 433 8.27 9.50 20.38
N VAL A 434 9.29 10.01 19.72
CA VAL A 434 9.43 10.00 18.26
C VAL A 434 10.59 9.07 17.88
N VAL A 435 10.33 8.09 17.04
CA VAL A 435 11.35 7.27 16.41
C VAL A 435 11.56 7.81 14.99
N HIS A 436 12.69 8.48 14.77
CA HIS A 436 13.02 9.16 13.53
C HIS A 436 13.83 8.23 12.61
N CYS A 437 13.12 7.51 11.72
CA CYS A 437 13.73 6.62 10.72
C CYS A 437 13.81 7.23 9.32
N ALA A 438 13.12 8.36 9.10
CA ALA A 438 13.09 9.01 7.80
C ALA A 438 14.43 9.67 7.47
N PHE A 439 14.82 9.64 6.20
CA PHE A 439 15.97 10.35 5.66
C PHE A 439 15.73 10.62 4.16
N GLY A 440 16.55 11.48 3.56
CA GLY A 440 16.52 11.76 2.14
C GLY A 440 16.97 10.56 1.30
N SER A 441 16.02 9.89 0.65
CA SER A 441 16.27 8.71 -0.18
C SER A 441 15.75 8.85 -1.62
N SER A 442 15.31 10.04 -2.01
CA SER A 442 14.68 10.35 -3.29
C SER A 442 14.92 11.81 -3.65
N GLY A 443 14.88 12.14 -4.94
CA GLY A 443 15.26 13.46 -5.45
C GLY A 443 16.75 13.52 -5.77
N ASP A 444 17.24 14.71 -6.08
CA ASP A 444 18.66 14.93 -6.32
C ASP A 444 19.48 14.94 -5.00
N GLU A 445 20.77 15.27 -5.08
CA GLU A 445 21.63 15.32 -3.89
C GLU A 445 21.22 16.40 -2.88
N ASP A 446 20.73 17.54 -3.35
CA ASP A 446 20.32 18.65 -2.48
C ASP A 446 18.97 18.35 -1.82
N ASP A 447 18.03 17.76 -2.55
CA ASP A 447 16.76 17.26 -1.99
C ASP A 447 17.01 16.24 -0.88
N ARG A 448 17.90 15.26 -1.14
CA ARG A 448 18.25 14.21 -0.16
C ARG A 448 18.93 14.81 1.06
N TRP A 449 19.91 15.70 0.85
CA TRP A 449 20.57 16.40 1.94
C TRP A 449 19.58 17.21 2.79
N SER A 450 18.72 18.02 2.16
CA SER A 450 17.74 18.85 2.84
C SER A 450 16.79 18.01 3.68
N ALA A 451 16.21 16.95 3.09
CA ALA A 451 15.33 16.03 3.80
C ALA A 451 16.02 15.32 4.98
N SER A 452 17.32 14.97 4.85
CA SER A 452 18.09 14.34 5.92
C SER A 452 18.47 15.33 7.03
N VAL A 453 18.99 16.51 6.69
CA VAL A 453 19.59 17.44 7.64
C VAL A 453 18.57 18.46 8.16
N ALA A 454 17.99 19.27 7.27
CA ALA A 454 16.95 20.24 7.65
C ALA A 454 15.70 19.52 8.16
N GLY A 455 15.36 18.37 7.56
CA GLY A 455 14.28 17.51 8.06
C GLY A 455 14.52 16.99 9.49
N THR A 456 15.74 16.59 9.84
CA THR A 456 16.09 16.19 11.21
C THR A 456 15.98 17.37 12.18
N GLU A 457 16.44 18.56 11.78
CA GLU A 457 16.31 19.78 12.59
C GLU A 457 14.83 20.10 12.87
N ASN A 458 13.98 20.02 11.84
CA ASN A 458 12.54 20.22 11.98
C ASN A 458 11.88 19.19 12.90
N VAL A 459 12.29 17.91 12.82
CA VAL A 459 11.80 16.86 13.72
C VAL A 459 12.16 17.17 15.17
N LEU A 460 13.40 17.56 15.44
CA LEU A 460 13.85 17.92 16.79
C LEU A 460 13.10 19.13 17.32
N ALA A 461 12.92 20.18 16.50
CA ALA A 461 12.18 21.37 16.87
C ALA A 461 10.70 21.08 17.15
N ALA A 462 10.04 20.30 16.29
CA ALA A 462 8.65 19.90 16.46
C ALA A 462 8.47 19.00 17.69
N ALA A 463 9.39 18.07 17.94
CA ALA A 463 9.35 17.20 19.11
C ALA A 463 9.43 18.02 20.42
N ARG A 464 10.35 19.01 20.49
CA ARG A 464 10.42 19.94 21.63
C ARG A 464 9.14 20.74 21.81
N ALA A 465 8.63 21.33 20.72
CA ALA A 465 7.43 22.15 20.75
C ALA A 465 6.19 21.36 21.22
N ALA A 466 6.11 20.08 20.87
CA ALA A 466 5.03 19.17 21.27
C ALA A 466 5.24 18.55 22.67
N GLY A 467 6.37 18.83 23.35
CA GLY A 467 6.67 18.26 24.67
C GLY A 467 7.01 16.77 24.63
N VAL A 468 7.49 16.25 23.49
CA VAL A 468 7.96 14.88 23.36
C VAL A 468 9.14 14.66 24.31
N ARG A 469 9.09 13.60 25.12
CA ARG A 469 10.17 13.28 26.07
C ARG A 469 11.43 12.82 25.36
N ARG A 470 11.30 11.94 24.36
CA ARG A 470 12.44 11.25 23.74
C ARG A 470 12.36 11.20 22.21
N VAL A 471 13.49 11.43 21.55
CA VAL A 471 13.70 11.15 20.12
C VAL A 471 14.74 10.03 19.97
N VAL A 472 14.37 8.94 19.32
CA VAL A 472 15.30 7.86 18.92
C VAL A 472 15.60 8.02 17.43
N HIS A 473 16.83 8.31 17.07
CA HIS A 473 17.26 8.55 15.70
C HIS A 473 17.99 7.35 15.10
N LEU A 474 17.68 7.04 13.85
CA LEU A 474 18.33 5.97 13.10
C LEU A 474 19.45 6.53 12.20
N SER A 475 20.68 6.35 12.65
CA SER A 475 21.92 6.68 11.94
C SER A 475 22.46 5.43 11.21
N THR A 476 23.78 5.31 11.02
CA THR A 476 24.47 4.18 10.39
C THR A 476 25.86 3.98 10.99
N VAL A 477 26.42 2.78 10.89
CA VAL A 477 27.85 2.51 11.15
C VAL A 477 28.77 3.28 10.18
N ASP A 478 28.26 3.69 9.03
CA ASP A 478 29.07 4.38 8.02
C ASP A 478 29.43 5.82 8.39
N VAL A 479 28.99 6.33 9.55
CA VAL A 479 29.42 7.65 10.06
C VAL A 479 30.87 7.65 10.60
N TYR A 480 31.47 6.46 10.76
CA TYR A 480 32.86 6.28 11.20
C TYR A 480 33.84 6.29 10.02
N ASP A 481 35.09 6.66 10.31
CA ASP A 481 36.16 6.72 9.32
C ASP A 481 36.41 5.33 8.69
N PRO A 482 36.32 5.19 7.35
CA PRO A 482 36.55 3.91 6.67
C PRO A 482 37.96 3.35 6.87
N ALA A 483 38.93 4.17 7.32
CA ALA A 483 40.28 3.71 7.67
C ALA A 483 40.35 2.91 8.98
N VAL A 484 39.28 2.88 9.78
CA VAL A 484 39.22 2.06 10.99
C VAL A 484 39.28 0.58 10.62
N THR A 485 40.19 -0.17 11.25
CA THR A 485 40.34 -1.62 11.07
C THR A 485 40.26 -2.32 12.43
N GLY A 486 39.81 -3.59 12.46
CA GLY A 486 39.62 -4.31 13.72
C GLY A 486 38.40 -3.81 14.50
N ALA A 487 38.53 -3.63 15.82
CA ALA A 487 37.39 -3.27 16.68
C ALA A 487 36.92 -1.83 16.44
N LEU A 488 35.66 -1.69 16.02
CA LEU A 488 34.95 -0.42 15.84
C LEU A 488 33.97 -0.23 17.01
N THR A 489 34.08 0.90 17.71
CA THR A 489 33.24 1.23 18.88
C THR A 489 32.59 2.59 18.67
N GLU A 490 31.65 2.98 19.53
CA GLU A 490 31.03 4.30 19.41
C GLU A 490 32.03 5.45 19.64
N ASP A 491 33.17 5.20 20.26
CA ASP A 491 34.25 6.17 20.51
C ASP A 491 35.32 6.19 19.41
N SER A 492 35.16 5.37 18.37
CA SER A 492 36.05 5.36 17.20
C SER A 492 35.96 6.67 16.42
N ALA A 493 36.99 6.97 15.64
CA ALA A 493 37.05 8.20 14.85
C ALA A 493 35.87 8.28 13.87
N ALA A 494 35.10 9.38 13.95
CA ALA A 494 34.08 9.71 12.98
C ALA A 494 34.72 10.13 11.64
N ARG A 495 33.98 10.03 10.54
CA ARG A 495 34.38 10.66 9.28
C ARG A 495 34.61 12.17 9.48
N PRO A 496 35.59 12.78 8.80
CA PRO A 496 35.68 14.22 8.73
C PRO A 496 34.38 14.79 8.15
N ALA A 497 33.74 15.69 8.90
CA ALA A 497 32.52 16.34 8.44
C ALA A 497 32.85 17.24 7.25
N ASP A 498 32.24 16.93 6.10
CA ASP A 498 32.34 17.75 4.89
C ASP A 498 30.93 18.06 4.39
N PRO A 499 30.37 19.24 4.74
CA PRO A 499 29.06 19.65 4.27
C PRO A 499 28.99 19.92 2.76
N ALA A 500 30.10 19.92 2.02
CA ALA A 500 30.07 20.00 0.56
C ALA A 500 29.85 18.62 -0.08
N ASP A 501 30.22 17.56 0.62
CA ASP A 501 29.94 16.18 0.25
C ASP A 501 28.50 15.82 0.68
N ARG A 502 27.66 15.53 -0.32
CA ARG A 502 26.23 15.23 -0.15
C ARG A 502 25.95 13.73 -0.11
N GLU A 503 26.96 12.87 -0.07
CA GLU A 503 26.79 11.42 -0.01
C GLU A 503 26.09 10.96 1.28
N TYR A 504 25.61 9.71 1.26
CA TYR A 504 24.75 9.15 2.30
C TYR A 504 25.37 9.23 3.71
N GLU A 505 26.67 8.95 3.80
CA GLU A 505 27.45 8.92 5.03
C GLU A 505 27.54 10.32 5.66
N GLN A 506 27.76 11.36 4.85
CA GLN A 506 27.79 12.74 5.32
C GLN A 506 26.41 13.26 5.71
N GLN A 507 25.36 12.88 4.96
CA GLN A 507 23.98 13.19 5.35
C GLN A 507 23.66 12.62 6.74
N LYS A 508 23.99 11.35 6.97
CA LYS A 508 23.76 10.66 8.24
C LYS A 508 24.61 11.24 9.37
N LEU A 509 25.88 11.53 9.12
CA LEU A 509 26.77 12.17 10.09
C LEU A 509 26.24 13.56 10.51
N ALA A 510 25.84 14.40 9.56
CA ALA A 510 25.32 15.73 9.83
C ALA A 510 24.01 15.68 10.65
N ALA A 511 23.08 14.79 10.29
CA ALA A 511 21.85 14.56 11.03
C ALA A 511 22.13 14.03 12.46
N GLU A 512 23.02 13.06 12.62
CA GLU A 512 23.42 12.52 13.92
C GLU A 512 23.99 13.62 14.83
N GLN A 513 24.86 14.48 14.31
CA GLN A 513 25.43 15.60 15.07
C GLN A 513 24.37 16.59 15.56
N LEU A 514 23.27 16.79 14.82
CA LEU A 514 22.14 17.60 15.29
C LEU A 514 21.43 16.90 16.46
N VAL A 515 21.19 15.60 16.35
CA VAL A 515 20.50 14.80 17.38
C VAL A 515 21.30 14.71 18.68
N VAL A 516 22.62 14.49 18.58
CA VAL A 516 23.51 14.46 19.75
C VAL A 516 23.51 15.82 20.46
N ARG A 517 23.62 16.92 19.71
CA ARG A 517 23.58 18.29 20.27
C ARG A 517 22.22 18.65 20.86
N ALA A 518 21.15 18.05 20.38
CA ALA A 518 19.80 18.26 20.91
C ALA A 518 19.52 17.48 22.20
N HIS A 519 20.44 16.65 22.71
CA HIS A 519 20.26 16.08 24.04
C HIS A 519 20.29 17.18 25.11
N GLY A 520 19.30 17.23 25.99
CA GLY A 520 19.18 18.26 27.03
C GLY A 520 18.00 19.20 26.80
N ASP A 521 17.82 20.18 27.70
CA ASP A 521 16.71 21.15 27.66
C ASP A 521 15.31 20.50 27.52
N GLY A 522 15.07 19.44 28.30
CA GLY A 522 13.78 18.74 28.35
C GLY A 522 13.55 17.72 27.22
N LEU A 523 14.52 17.51 26.32
CA LEU A 523 14.47 16.47 25.30
C LEU A 523 15.60 15.45 25.49
N GLU A 524 15.22 14.18 25.61
CA GLU A 524 16.18 13.07 25.55
C GLU A 524 16.38 12.64 24.10
N THR A 525 17.62 12.45 23.68
CA THR A 525 17.93 11.83 22.38
C THR A 525 18.67 10.52 22.56
N VAL A 526 18.46 9.58 21.63
CA VAL A 526 19.19 8.30 21.56
C VAL A 526 19.51 8.02 20.09
N VAL A 527 20.71 7.54 19.78
CA VAL A 527 21.09 7.20 18.40
C VAL A 527 21.34 5.71 18.27
N ILE A 528 20.74 5.10 17.23
CA ILE A 528 20.97 3.72 16.84
C ILE A 528 21.73 3.70 15.51
N GLN A 529 22.87 3.01 15.48
CA GLN A 529 23.79 2.91 14.35
C GLN A 529 23.85 1.44 13.86
N PRO A 530 22.89 1.00 13.03
CA PRO A 530 22.97 -0.31 12.40
C PRO A 530 24.06 -0.36 11.33
N GLY A 531 24.55 -1.56 11.04
CA GLY A 531 25.30 -1.82 9.81
C GLY A 531 24.40 -2.25 8.65
N VAL A 532 24.73 -3.36 8.00
CA VAL A 532 24.01 -3.91 6.84
C VAL A 532 22.66 -4.51 7.29
N VAL A 533 21.57 -3.77 7.10
CA VAL A 533 20.23 -4.24 7.51
C VAL A 533 19.63 -5.12 6.41
N LEU A 534 19.38 -6.40 6.71
CA LEU A 534 18.67 -7.32 5.83
C LEU A 534 17.29 -7.69 6.37
N GLY A 535 16.36 -8.00 5.45
CA GLY A 535 15.07 -8.55 5.82
C GLY A 535 13.97 -8.30 4.78
N PRO A 536 12.79 -8.87 5.00
CA PRO A 536 11.58 -8.60 4.22
C PRO A 536 11.35 -7.10 4.00
N TRP A 537 11.09 -6.70 2.76
CA TRP A 537 10.94 -5.28 2.34
C TRP A 537 12.23 -4.45 2.34
N GLY A 538 13.40 -5.08 2.49
CA GLY A 538 14.69 -4.41 2.46
C GLY A 538 15.04 -3.84 1.08
N GLY A 539 15.69 -2.68 1.07
CA GLY A 539 16.17 -2.01 -0.15
C GLY A 539 17.55 -2.53 -0.58
N GLN A 540 18.57 -1.70 -0.38
CA GLN A 540 19.95 -1.91 -0.86
C GLN A 540 20.53 -3.30 -0.56
N TRP A 541 20.29 -3.82 0.64
CA TRP A 541 20.87 -5.09 1.11
C TRP A 541 19.90 -6.27 1.04
N THR A 542 18.78 -6.12 0.32
CA THR A 542 17.85 -7.22 0.04
C THR A 542 17.39 -7.17 -1.40
N THR A 543 16.41 -6.32 -1.77
CA THR A 543 15.87 -6.29 -3.13
C THR A 543 16.90 -5.88 -4.18
N ALA A 544 17.77 -4.90 -3.90
CA ALA A 544 18.80 -4.51 -4.86
C ALA A 544 19.81 -5.64 -5.12
N GLN A 545 20.15 -6.44 -4.10
CA GLN A 545 21.04 -7.60 -4.27
C GLN A 545 20.35 -8.76 -5.00
N LEU A 546 19.04 -8.97 -4.78
CA LEU A 546 18.25 -9.97 -5.51
C LEU A 546 18.13 -9.62 -7.00
N ARG A 547 18.04 -8.33 -7.33
CA ARG A 547 17.92 -7.82 -8.70
C ARG A 547 19.27 -7.56 -9.39
N ARG A 548 20.38 -7.61 -8.65
CA ARG A 548 21.73 -7.37 -9.17
C ARG A 548 22.03 -8.28 -10.38
N PRO A 549 22.72 -7.82 -11.44
CA PRO A 549 23.07 -8.69 -12.56
C PRO A 549 23.78 -9.98 -12.12
N ALA A 550 23.44 -11.13 -12.71
CA ALA A 550 24.02 -12.42 -12.31
C ALA A 550 25.54 -12.47 -12.52
N GLY A 551 26.04 -11.80 -13.56
CA GLY A 551 27.47 -11.74 -13.87
C GLY A 551 28.33 -10.99 -12.85
N ASP A 552 27.74 -10.13 -12.03
CA ASP A 552 28.46 -9.45 -10.93
C ASP A 552 28.88 -10.46 -9.87
N PHE A 553 28.08 -11.51 -9.64
CA PHE A 553 28.35 -12.51 -8.61
C PHE A 553 29.58 -13.39 -8.90
N ALA A 554 30.15 -13.30 -10.12
CA ALA A 554 31.46 -13.86 -10.44
C ALA A 554 32.62 -13.10 -9.75
N GLN A 555 32.41 -11.82 -9.45
CA GLN A 555 33.42 -10.90 -8.90
C GLN A 555 33.24 -10.64 -7.40
N LEU A 556 32.06 -10.95 -6.85
CA LEU A 556 31.75 -10.77 -5.44
C LEU A 556 32.36 -11.89 -4.56
N PRO A 557 32.71 -11.61 -3.29
CA PRO A 557 33.25 -12.60 -2.36
C PRO A 557 32.36 -13.86 -2.20
N ALA A 558 32.94 -14.96 -1.75
CA ALA A 558 32.25 -16.24 -1.48
C ALA A 558 32.87 -16.99 -0.29
N GLY A 559 32.06 -17.77 0.42
CA GLY A 559 32.48 -18.47 1.63
C GLY A 559 33.04 -17.50 2.68
N ASP A 560 34.22 -17.82 3.20
CA ASP A 560 34.91 -16.96 4.18
C ASP A 560 35.70 -15.81 3.54
N ASP A 561 35.64 -15.65 2.20
CA ASP A 561 36.30 -14.55 1.50
C ASP A 561 35.59 -13.20 1.76
N GLY A 562 36.34 -12.12 1.55
CA GLY A 562 35.96 -10.77 1.93
C GLY A 562 36.26 -10.47 3.40
N GLY A 563 36.10 -9.20 3.74
CA GLY A 563 36.17 -8.68 5.10
C GLY A 563 34.90 -8.97 5.90
N VAL A 564 34.69 -8.19 6.96
CA VAL A 564 33.58 -8.36 7.90
C VAL A 564 32.31 -7.69 7.36
N CYS A 565 31.22 -8.46 7.30
CA CYS A 565 29.88 -7.95 7.04
C CYS A 565 29.19 -7.68 8.38
N ASN A 566 29.11 -6.41 8.78
CA ASN A 566 28.41 -5.98 10.00
C ASN A 566 26.89 -5.98 9.79
N ALA A 567 26.31 -7.15 9.52
CA ALA A 567 24.88 -7.27 9.22
C ALA A 567 24.00 -7.22 10.48
N VAL A 568 22.72 -6.94 10.29
CA VAL A 568 21.68 -7.09 11.31
C VAL A 568 20.36 -7.47 10.65
N TYR A 569 19.63 -8.40 11.24
CA TYR A 569 18.27 -8.69 10.80
C TYR A 569 17.31 -7.60 11.30
N VAL A 570 16.37 -7.19 10.44
CA VAL A 570 15.47 -6.06 10.72
C VAL A 570 14.66 -6.23 12.02
N ASP A 571 14.33 -7.46 12.43
CA ASP A 571 13.60 -7.69 13.69
C ASP A 571 14.45 -7.43 14.92
N ASP A 572 15.73 -7.82 14.88
CA ASP A 572 16.68 -7.57 15.96
C ASP A 572 16.97 -6.06 16.05
N LEU A 573 17.12 -5.39 14.90
CA LEU A 573 17.24 -3.92 14.88
C LEU A 573 15.99 -3.26 15.48
N ALA A 574 14.80 -3.73 15.12
CA ALA A 574 13.57 -3.21 15.69
C ALA A 574 13.50 -3.42 17.21
N GLU A 575 13.95 -4.57 17.72
CA GLU A 575 14.04 -4.83 19.16
C GLU A 575 15.02 -3.88 19.85
N ALA A 576 16.20 -3.63 19.28
CA ALA A 576 17.16 -2.65 19.83
C ALA A 576 16.55 -1.24 19.93
N VAL A 577 15.83 -0.80 18.89
CA VAL A 577 15.12 0.48 18.88
C VAL A 577 14.03 0.52 19.94
N LEU A 578 13.23 -0.54 20.09
CA LEU A 578 12.20 -0.61 21.13
C LEU A 578 12.81 -0.51 22.54
N LEU A 579 13.90 -1.23 22.81
CA LEU A 579 14.61 -1.12 24.08
C LEU A 579 15.14 0.31 24.32
N ALA A 580 15.61 0.99 23.27
CA ALA A 580 16.05 2.39 23.35
C ALA A 580 14.91 3.39 23.61
N VAL A 581 13.65 3.07 23.29
CA VAL A 581 12.48 3.93 23.60
C VAL A 581 12.23 4.03 25.11
N ASP A 582 12.57 3.00 25.88
CA ASP A 582 12.19 2.90 27.31
C ASP A 582 13.38 2.87 28.27
N THR A 583 14.55 2.43 27.83
CA THR A 583 15.73 2.33 28.70
C THR A 583 16.20 3.72 29.16
N ALA A 584 16.19 3.99 30.46
CA ALA A 584 16.59 5.28 31.02
C ALA A 584 18.06 5.60 30.73
N ALA A 585 18.95 4.62 30.92
CA ALA A 585 20.40 4.76 30.68
C ALA A 585 20.78 4.93 29.20
N ALA A 586 19.82 4.85 28.27
CA ALA A 586 20.06 5.10 26.85
C ALA A 586 20.06 6.60 26.49
N ALA A 587 19.56 7.47 27.38
CA ALA A 587 19.45 8.89 27.10
C ALA A 587 20.83 9.53 26.91
N GLY A 588 21.02 10.20 25.77
CA GLY A 588 22.28 10.84 25.37
C GLY A 588 23.30 9.89 24.74
N GLU A 589 22.96 8.60 24.62
CA GLU A 589 23.88 7.57 24.16
C GLU A 589 23.69 7.24 22.67
N ARG A 590 24.77 6.71 22.09
CA ARG A 590 24.82 6.11 20.76
C ARG A 590 25.10 4.61 20.90
N PHE A 591 24.51 3.79 20.02
CA PHE A 591 24.64 2.34 20.04
C PHE A 591 24.90 1.76 18.65
N LEU A 592 26.02 1.08 18.48
CA LEU A 592 26.24 0.15 17.37
C LEU A 592 25.33 -1.06 17.56
N VAL A 593 24.63 -1.45 16.49
CA VAL A 593 23.69 -2.57 16.51
C VAL A 593 23.96 -3.51 15.34
N GLY A 594 24.24 -4.77 15.65
CA GLY A 594 24.53 -5.78 14.66
C GLY A 594 24.34 -7.20 15.17
N HIS A 595 24.56 -8.14 14.26
CA HIS A 595 24.41 -9.56 14.49
C HIS A 595 25.40 -10.09 15.53
N SER A 596 25.04 -11.15 16.26
CA SER A 596 25.92 -11.75 17.27
C SER A 596 27.02 -12.64 16.67
N GLU A 597 26.78 -13.19 15.47
CA GLU A 597 27.73 -14.04 14.74
C GLU A 597 28.69 -13.17 13.91
N GLU A 598 29.92 -13.63 13.74
CA GLU A 598 30.88 -13.02 12.83
C GLU A 598 30.55 -13.45 11.40
N LEU A 599 30.17 -12.50 10.55
CA LEU A 599 29.78 -12.76 9.16
C LEU A 599 30.83 -12.18 8.20
N SER A 600 31.20 -12.96 7.19
CA SER A 600 31.96 -12.47 6.03
C SER A 600 31.03 -11.91 4.96
N TRP A 601 31.55 -11.02 4.11
CA TRP A 601 30.83 -10.63 2.89
C TRP A 601 30.58 -11.82 1.94
N GLY A 602 31.49 -12.80 1.91
CA GLY A 602 31.30 -14.02 1.14
C GLY A 602 30.08 -14.83 1.58
N THR A 603 29.88 -15.00 2.88
CA THR A 603 28.71 -15.68 3.45
C THR A 603 27.42 -14.93 3.13
N PHE A 604 27.46 -13.60 3.20
CA PHE A 604 26.31 -12.77 2.81
C PHE A 604 25.94 -12.98 1.33
N PHE A 605 26.91 -12.87 0.42
CA PHE A 605 26.63 -13.05 -1.01
C PHE A 605 26.28 -14.48 -1.39
N ASP A 606 26.80 -15.49 -0.70
CA ASP A 606 26.38 -16.88 -0.89
C ASP A 606 24.91 -17.09 -0.53
N SER A 607 24.41 -16.40 0.50
CA SER A 607 22.97 -16.41 0.80
C SER A 607 22.15 -15.85 -0.37
N VAL A 608 22.60 -14.75 -0.99
CA VAL A 608 21.91 -14.15 -2.15
C VAL A 608 22.03 -15.05 -3.38
N ARG A 609 23.18 -15.67 -3.63
CA ARG A 609 23.36 -16.67 -4.70
C ARG A 609 22.36 -17.80 -4.57
N ALA A 610 22.24 -18.37 -3.36
CA ALA A 610 21.30 -19.46 -3.09
C ALA A 610 19.85 -19.05 -3.35
N LEU A 611 19.44 -17.82 -2.96
CA LEU A 611 18.09 -17.30 -3.21
C LEU A 611 17.77 -17.16 -4.69
N ARG A 612 18.78 -16.81 -5.49
CA ARG A 612 18.66 -16.61 -6.94
C ARG A 612 18.91 -17.89 -7.75
N GLY A 613 19.14 -19.03 -7.09
CA GLY A 613 19.51 -20.28 -7.76
C GLY A 613 20.86 -20.21 -8.48
N LEU A 614 21.74 -19.27 -8.11
CA LEU A 614 23.09 -19.17 -8.66
C LEU A 614 24.02 -20.17 -7.95
N GLY A 615 24.89 -20.82 -8.73
CA GLY A 615 25.99 -21.61 -8.16
C GLY A 615 27.06 -20.72 -7.52
N GLY A 616 28.20 -21.32 -7.17
CA GLY A 616 29.35 -20.56 -6.66
C GLY A 616 29.92 -19.58 -7.70
N PRO A 617 30.95 -18.77 -7.35
CA PRO A 617 31.49 -17.73 -8.23
C PRO A 617 31.90 -18.22 -9.64
N GLY A 618 32.34 -19.48 -9.77
CA GLY A 618 32.70 -20.09 -11.05
C GLY A 618 31.53 -20.59 -11.90
N SER A 619 30.29 -20.48 -11.41
CA SER A 619 29.08 -20.97 -12.09
C SER A 619 28.40 -19.90 -12.96
N VAL A 620 28.85 -18.64 -12.88
CA VAL A 620 28.31 -17.52 -13.67
C VAL A 620 29.44 -16.83 -14.44
N THR A 621 29.17 -16.41 -15.67
CA THR A 621 30.14 -15.65 -16.48
C THR A 621 30.19 -14.21 -16.00
N ALA A 622 31.40 -13.66 -15.82
CA ALA A 622 31.59 -12.29 -15.34
C ALA A 622 30.93 -11.27 -16.30
N GLY A 623 30.19 -10.34 -15.71
CA GLY A 623 29.60 -9.19 -16.39
C GLY A 623 30.53 -7.97 -16.44
N GLU A 624 29.95 -6.78 -16.33
CA GLU A 624 30.73 -5.53 -16.18
C GLU A 624 31.51 -5.52 -14.85
N PRO A 625 32.65 -4.81 -14.78
CA PRO A 625 33.41 -4.69 -13.54
C PRO A 625 32.57 -4.09 -12.40
N VAL A 626 32.58 -4.74 -11.24
CA VAL A 626 32.00 -4.15 -10.01
C VAL A 626 32.83 -2.94 -9.61
N ALA A 627 32.19 -1.85 -9.19
CA ALA A 627 32.86 -0.62 -8.83
C ALA A 627 33.89 -0.81 -7.71
N ASP A 628 35.06 -0.15 -7.83
CA ASP A 628 36.18 -0.32 -6.89
C ASP A 628 35.81 0.01 -5.43
N TRP A 629 34.96 1.03 -5.22
CA TRP A 629 34.52 1.43 -3.89
C TRP A 629 33.67 0.34 -3.20
N GLU A 630 32.88 -0.43 -3.96
CA GLU A 630 32.14 -1.57 -3.40
C GLU A 630 33.10 -2.67 -2.97
N LEU A 631 34.10 -2.98 -3.81
CA LEU A 631 35.11 -3.99 -3.48
C LEU A 631 35.95 -3.57 -2.28
N GLU A 632 36.20 -2.28 -2.08
CA GLU A 632 36.85 -1.75 -0.89
C GLU A 632 35.99 -1.96 0.37
N LEU A 633 34.69 -1.64 0.31
CA LEU A 633 33.74 -1.95 1.39
C LEU A 633 33.78 -3.45 1.73
N TYR A 634 33.76 -4.31 0.72
CA TYR A 634 33.75 -5.77 0.92
C TYR A 634 35.08 -6.32 1.45
N ARG A 635 36.17 -5.55 1.45
CA ARG A 635 37.48 -5.91 2.04
C ARG A 635 37.64 -5.36 3.46
N SER A 636 36.74 -4.50 3.93
CA SER A 636 36.85 -3.87 5.24
C SER A 636 36.91 -4.91 6.36
N THR A 637 37.90 -4.79 7.24
CA THR A 637 38.07 -5.67 8.42
C THR A 637 37.51 -5.04 9.69
N ALA A 638 36.84 -3.89 9.57
CA ALA A 638 36.19 -3.22 10.68
C ALA A 638 35.05 -4.10 11.24
N ARG A 639 35.09 -4.36 12.54
CA ARG A 639 34.12 -5.16 13.28
C ARG A 639 33.51 -4.30 14.37
N ALA A 640 32.23 -4.00 14.24
CA ALA A 640 31.51 -3.26 15.25
C ALA A 640 31.38 -4.07 16.56
N ASP A 641 31.69 -3.43 17.69
CA ASP A 641 31.54 -3.99 19.03
C ASP A 641 30.17 -3.60 19.62
N TYR A 642 29.27 -4.57 19.70
CA TYR A 642 27.93 -4.40 20.25
C TYR A 642 27.87 -4.54 21.79
N GLY A 643 29.02 -4.51 22.47
CA GLY A 643 29.15 -4.65 23.92
C GLY A 643 28.43 -3.55 24.70
N LYS A 644 28.38 -2.32 24.17
CA LYS A 644 27.63 -1.22 24.80
C LYS A 644 26.12 -1.46 24.76
N ALA A 645 25.58 -1.86 23.60
CA ALA A 645 24.17 -2.23 23.46
C ALA A 645 23.78 -3.35 24.43
N ARG A 646 24.64 -4.37 24.59
CA ARG A 646 24.45 -5.46 25.58
C ARG A 646 24.39 -4.96 27.01
N ARG A 647 25.32 -4.09 27.43
CA ARG A 647 25.41 -3.62 28.81
C ARG A 647 24.34 -2.58 29.19
N VAL A 648 23.99 -1.69 28.27
CA VAL A 648 23.11 -0.55 28.56
C VAL A 648 21.66 -0.84 28.19
N LEU A 649 21.40 -1.37 26.98
CA LEU A 649 20.04 -1.69 26.52
C LEU A 649 19.59 -3.09 26.95
N GLY A 650 20.51 -3.96 27.38
CA GLY A 650 20.22 -5.39 27.54
C GLY A 650 19.99 -6.11 26.20
N PHE A 651 20.40 -5.48 25.09
CA PHE A 651 20.14 -5.98 23.74
C PHE A 651 21.21 -6.97 23.28
N THR A 652 20.80 -8.10 22.72
CA THR A 652 21.65 -9.00 21.93
C THR A 652 20.82 -9.50 20.76
N ALA A 653 21.33 -9.40 19.53
CA ALA A 653 20.67 -10.00 18.37
C ALA A 653 20.55 -11.52 18.58
N ARG A 654 19.38 -12.08 18.30
CA ARG A 654 19.10 -13.51 18.56
C ARG A 654 18.73 -14.30 17.32
N THR A 655 18.32 -13.63 16.25
CA THR A 655 18.08 -14.33 14.98
C THR A 655 19.42 -14.82 14.43
N PRO A 656 19.62 -16.11 14.16
CA PRO A 656 20.78 -16.58 13.38
C PRO A 656 20.69 -16.12 11.93
N PHE A 657 21.82 -15.86 11.27
CA PHE A 657 21.83 -15.32 9.91
C PHE A 657 21.10 -16.23 8.91
N ALA A 658 21.30 -17.54 9.01
CA ALA A 658 20.64 -18.52 8.16
C ALA A 658 19.09 -18.46 8.27
N GLU A 659 18.56 -18.21 9.46
CA GLU A 659 17.12 -18.05 9.68
C GLU A 659 16.61 -16.73 9.08
N ALA A 660 17.34 -15.62 9.29
CA ALA A 660 17.03 -14.34 8.67
C ALA A 660 16.99 -14.44 7.14
N ALA A 661 17.97 -15.13 6.54
CA ALA A 661 18.02 -15.39 5.11
C ALA A 661 16.83 -16.24 4.64
N ALA A 662 16.46 -17.30 5.36
CA ALA A 662 15.33 -18.17 5.02
C ALA A 662 13.97 -17.43 5.08
N VAL A 663 13.76 -16.60 6.10
CA VAL A 663 12.53 -15.77 6.20
C VAL A 663 12.48 -14.73 5.07
N THR A 664 13.61 -14.10 4.78
CA THR A 664 13.74 -13.15 3.65
C THR A 664 13.48 -13.85 2.32
N ALA A 665 13.92 -15.11 2.17
CA ALA A 665 13.62 -15.96 1.01
C ALA A 665 12.13 -16.18 0.81
N GLY A 666 11.42 -16.51 1.90
CA GLY A 666 9.98 -16.74 1.87
C GLY A 666 9.23 -15.49 1.41
N TRP A 667 9.62 -14.33 1.96
CA TRP A 667 9.07 -13.05 1.54
C TRP A 667 9.40 -12.72 0.08
N ALA A 668 10.65 -12.90 -0.35
CA ALA A 668 11.06 -12.57 -1.72
C ALA A 668 10.32 -13.39 -2.77
N ARG A 669 10.09 -14.69 -2.51
CA ARG A 669 9.24 -15.54 -3.38
C ARG A 669 7.80 -15.06 -3.39
N TRP A 670 7.23 -14.77 -2.23
CA TRP A 670 5.87 -14.24 -2.14
C TRP A 670 5.73 -12.92 -2.92
N ALA A 671 6.69 -12.01 -2.78
CA ALA A 671 6.69 -10.67 -3.38
C ALA A 671 7.02 -10.65 -4.88
N GLY A 672 7.44 -11.77 -5.47
CA GLY A 672 7.92 -11.81 -6.86
C GLY A 672 9.30 -11.17 -7.07
N GLU A 673 10.08 -11.01 -5.99
CA GLU A 673 11.41 -10.36 -6.01
C GLU A 673 12.55 -11.35 -6.31
N ALA A 674 12.30 -12.66 -6.14
CA ALA A 674 13.25 -13.69 -6.50
C ALA A 674 13.02 -14.08 -7.98
N PRO A 675 14.04 -13.96 -8.86
CA PRO A 675 13.90 -14.42 -10.24
C PRO A 675 13.59 -15.92 -10.27
N GLU A 676 12.74 -16.35 -11.20
CA GLU A 676 12.52 -17.78 -11.44
C GLU A 676 13.85 -18.45 -11.81
N ALA A 677 14.13 -19.60 -11.20
CA ALA A 677 15.38 -20.31 -11.45
C ALA A 677 15.44 -20.75 -12.93
N GLY A 678 16.30 -20.09 -13.72
CA GLY A 678 16.58 -20.47 -15.11
C GLY A 678 16.04 -19.55 -16.21
N ALA A 679 15.69 -18.30 -15.91
CA ALA A 679 15.48 -17.27 -16.94
C ALA A 679 16.80 -16.81 -17.58
#